data_AF-A0A4P5UY41-F1
#
_entry.id   AF-A0A4P5UY41-F1
#
_cell.length_a   1.000
_cell.length_b   1.000
_cell.length_c   1.000
_cell.angle_alpha   90.00
_cell.angle_beta   90.00
_cell.angle_gamma   90.00
#
_symmetry.space_group_name_H-M   'P 1'
#
loop_
_entity.id
_entity.type
_entity.pdbx_description
1 polymer ?
#
loop_
_entity_poly.entity_id
_entity_poly.type
_entity_poly.pdbx_seq_one_letter_code
_entity_poly.pdbx_strand_id
1 'polypeptide(L)'
;MLLGACAAPATQAPAPAAEAPAPEARQMEIFSWWTNGGEADGLNAMFEIFSEKNPGVEIVNATVAGGAGTNAKTVLKTRLQGGQPPDTWQVHAGKELTQYVDAGQMEPLTAFFKEQGFDKNMPQLLLDQITYKGEIYSVPVNIHRSNVLWFNMKVLADNGIAAPATMDEFFAAASKLKAAGIIPLAVGGADKFEAPHLFESVLLSTYGQDDYVKLMGGDAALWGDARLDKSIGTLAKMLSYSNEDRASIGWSTAADMVLEGKAAMTIMGDWAHGYMLSKGAKVGTDYGYAAAPGNAGVFMWLSDSFGLAKGAPHPEEAKAWLAVAGSREGQDAFNPKKGSIPARTDADVSLYDEYLKYSITSFGTDKLAPSIVHGAAAPEPFMALYGNALNVFSSDLDGEVLKNSLVEATSELGATGVTAAAYKAPGLAVMAPDCNYGGNMKSMEAVDDLTVKFTMCAPDPAFLSKMSLMAFPVLDYDYLKETGGDAAKINDNPVGTGPYMVEEWVRGDHITFVPNPNYWGTKPTNSKFILKWGKEAAARLLDLQSGNVDGIAGVATDDYKTVAADKNLTLYPRKFNNFLYLGFNNNMKPFDNEVVRQAFAMAIDKERIVKNFYPAGAVAATQFVPAGVTPGYSASYAGPGYDPKKAKQMLVDAGFDFKQEVLLSYAERTRPYFPQPSKIAQDVQAQLKAIGINAKIGMEEWAAYLPAVRAGERAMYFLGWSEDYPDATNWYDVFLMGSSKGFGEPWKDIMDPIAQAAKLSDPVARQKLYDTVNALVDQHVPMTTIANGVTALAFNSKVGNVVIGPYNENYQEMTTATGQLVYSQDGEPVSLDCADETDGSSINACQQIFDTLYSFKFGTAILQPALAEKCTGNAEATEWTCTLRAGVKFSNDATLDSNDVVASYARMWDFNNELRKGNTGVYQYWLDFFGPKGLNQPAE
;
A
#
# COMPACT_ATOMS: atom_id res chain seq x y z
N MET A 1 42.18 60.99 81.21
CA MET A 1 41.34 59.79 81.46
C MET A 1 40.81 59.34 80.09
N LEU A 2 41.55 58.46 79.40
CA LEU A 2 41.35 56.99 79.31
C LEU A 2 40.40 56.66 78.12
N LEU A 3 40.82 56.69 76.84
CA LEU A 3 41.74 55.88 76.01
C LEU A 3 41.31 54.42 75.76
N GLY A 4 41.03 54.15 74.48
CA GLY A 4 40.84 52.83 73.85
C GLY A 4 40.28 53.02 72.43
N ALA A 5 41.13 53.45 71.49
CA ALA A 5 40.74 53.94 70.16
C ALA A 5 40.40 52.81 69.16
N CYS A 6 39.23 52.91 68.51
CA CYS A 6 38.87 52.15 67.31
C CYS A 6 39.36 52.89 66.06
N ALA A 7 40.17 52.24 65.22
CA ALA A 7 40.55 52.71 63.89
C ALA A 7 40.08 51.70 62.83
N ALA A 8 39.52 52.24 61.74
CA ALA A 8 38.92 51.51 60.63
C ALA A 8 39.94 50.63 59.85
N PRO A 9 39.49 49.56 59.17
CA PRO A 9 40.39 48.65 58.48
C PRO A 9 40.90 49.20 57.15
N ALA A 10 42.21 49.06 56.93
CA ALA A 10 42.87 49.27 55.66
C ALA A 10 42.68 48.08 54.71
N THR A 11 42.63 48.39 53.43
CA THR A 11 42.40 47.51 52.28
C THR A 11 43.48 46.44 52.08
N GLN A 12 43.07 45.17 51.94
CA GLN A 12 43.89 44.06 51.44
C GLN A 12 43.44 43.73 50.01
N ALA A 13 44.41 43.61 49.09
CA ALA A 13 44.19 43.24 47.70
C ALA A 13 43.55 41.85 47.56
N PRO A 14 42.69 41.62 46.55
CA PRO A 14 42.02 40.32 46.36
C PRO A 14 43.03 39.22 46.01
N ALA A 15 42.90 38.09 46.67
CA ALA A 15 43.54 36.83 46.28
C ALA A 15 43.03 36.40 44.89
N PRO A 16 43.85 35.75 44.05
CA PRO A 16 43.42 35.27 42.74
C PRO A 16 42.26 34.29 42.90
N ALA A 17 41.25 34.45 42.05
CA ALA A 17 40.12 33.54 41.96
C ALA A 17 40.64 32.12 41.68
N ALA A 18 40.12 31.14 42.43
CA ALA A 18 40.29 29.74 42.08
C ALA A 18 39.73 29.53 40.66
N GLU A 19 40.52 28.92 39.78
CA GLU A 19 40.06 28.49 38.46
C GLU A 19 38.81 27.64 38.62
N ALA A 20 37.78 27.95 37.83
CA ALA A 20 36.60 27.11 37.71
C ALA A 20 37.03 25.70 37.28
N PRO A 21 36.43 24.62 37.82
CA PRO A 21 36.73 23.27 37.36
C PRO A 21 36.45 23.20 35.85
N ALA A 22 37.34 22.52 35.12
CA ALA A 22 37.12 22.24 33.70
C ALA A 22 35.73 21.59 33.51
N PRO A 23 34.97 21.94 32.46
CA PRO A 23 33.71 21.28 32.18
C PRO A 23 33.95 19.76 32.06
N GLU A 24 33.12 18.95 32.72
CA GLU A 24 33.17 17.50 32.59
C GLU A 24 33.11 17.11 31.10
N ALA A 25 33.95 16.17 30.70
CA ALA A 25 33.95 15.64 29.34
C ALA A 25 32.59 15.01 29.06
N ARG A 26 31.91 15.44 28.00
CA ARG A 26 30.63 14.87 27.60
C ARG A 26 30.88 13.44 27.11
N GLN A 27 30.19 12.48 27.70
CA GLN A 27 30.42 11.06 27.44
C GLN A 27 29.08 10.33 27.27
N MET A 28 29.10 9.22 26.53
CA MET A 28 27.97 8.30 26.38
C MET A 28 28.50 6.87 26.54
N GLU A 29 28.12 6.20 27.63
CA GLU A 29 28.42 4.79 27.86
C GLU A 29 27.28 3.89 27.34
N ILE A 30 27.63 3.07 26.35
CA ILE A 30 26.76 2.02 25.82
C ILE A 30 27.27 0.65 26.27
N PHE A 31 26.38 -0.16 26.84
CA PHE A 31 26.66 -1.53 27.24
C PHE A 31 25.97 -2.53 26.31
N SER A 32 26.71 -3.29 25.52
CA SER A 32 26.18 -4.22 24.50
C SER A 32 26.98 -5.53 24.44
N TRP A 33 26.48 -6.52 23.71
CA TRP A 33 27.20 -7.78 23.44
C TRP A 33 27.66 -7.95 21.99
N TRP A 34 27.47 -6.93 21.15
CA TRP A 34 27.93 -6.89 19.77
C TRP A 34 29.44 -6.70 19.67
N THR A 35 30.14 -7.82 19.51
CA THR A 35 31.62 -7.85 19.62
C THR A 35 32.33 -8.34 18.36
N ASN A 36 31.61 -8.80 17.33
CA ASN A 36 32.23 -9.42 16.16
C ASN A 36 31.43 -9.22 14.86
N GLY A 37 32.14 -9.30 13.72
CA GLY A 37 31.58 -9.29 12.36
C GLY A 37 30.55 -8.18 12.12
N GLY A 38 29.45 -8.54 11.43
CA GLY A 38 28.36 -7.63 11.11
C GLY A 38 27.74 -6.91 12.31
N GLU A 39 27.84 -7.46 13.52
CA GLU A 39 27.33 -6.81 14.74
C GLU A 39 28.17 -5.58 15.13
N ALA A 40 29.50 -5.73 15.09
CA ALA A 40 30.42 -4.62 15.36
C ALA A 40 30.37 -3.59 14.22
N ASP A 41 30.31 -4.05 12.96
CA ASP A 41 30.25 -3.18 11.79
C ASP A 41 28.97 -2.33 11.77
N GLY A 42 27.83 -2.92 12.11
CA GLY A 42 26.57 -2.19 12.25
C GLY A 42 26.64 -1.14 13.36
N LEU A 43 27.11 -1.52 14.55
CA LEU A 43 27.20 -0.60 15.70
C LEU A 43 28.10 0.60 15.38
N ASN A 44 29.25 0.35 14.75
CA ASN A 44 30.19 1.40 14.36
C ASN A 44 29.56 2.37 13.34
N ALA A 45 28.75 1.88 12.39
CA ALA A 45 28.05 2.76 11.44
C ALA A 45 27.06 3.71 12.15
N MET A 46 26.38 3.26 13.21
CA MET A 46 25.56 4.15 14.03
C MET A 46 26.41 5.13 14.86
N PHE A 47 27.59 4.72 15.34
CA PHE A 47 28.51 5.62 16.05
C PHE A 47 29.03 6.75 15.16
N GLU A 48 29.29 6.48 13.88
CA GLU A 48 29.65 7.51 12.90
C GLU A 48 28.57 8.59 12.82
N ILE A 49 27.31 8.19 12.62
CA ILE A 49 26.15 9.11 12.58
C ILE A 49 26.01 9.86 13.91
N PHE A 50 26.16 9.17 15.04
CA PHE A 50 26.07 9.80 16.35
C PHE A 50 27.16 10.86 16.57
N SER A 51 28.41 10.55 16.22
CA SER A 51 29.53 11.47 16.34
C SER A 51 29.39 12.69 15.42
N GLU A 52 28.84 12.51 14.22
CA GLU A 52 28.54 13.63 13.30
C GLU A 52 27.47 14.56 13.87
N LYS A 53 26.41 14.01 14.48
CA LYS A 53 25.32 14.80 15.06
C LYS A 53 25.66 15.39 16.43
N ASN A 54 26.58 14.78 17.17
CA ASN A 54 26.94 15.15 18.54
C ASN A 54 28.45 15.37 18.68
N PRO A 55 29.01 16.39 18.01
CA PRO A 55 30.45 16.64 18.05
C PRO A 55 30.92 16.93 19.48
N GLY A 56 32.00 16.25 19.90
CA GLY A 56 32.62 16.41 21.21
C GLY A 56 32.06 15.52 22.32
N VAL A 57 31.19 14.56 22.01
CA VAL A 57 30.78 13.49 22.95
C VAL A 57 31.69 12.28 22.76
N GLU A 58 32.33 11.81 23.83
CA GLU A 58 33.11 10.57 23.84
C GLU A 58 32.19 9.35 23.93
N ILE A 59 32.38 8.35 23.07
CA ILE A 59 31.65 7.08 23.13
C ILE A 59 32.45 6.08 23.96
N VAL A 60 31.89 5.63 25.08
CA VAL A 60 32.42 4.49 25.86
C VAL A 60 31.65 3.25 25.47
N ASN A 61 32.26 2.44 24.59
CA ASN A 61 31.68 1.18 24.15
C ASN A 61 32.05 0.04 25.11
N ALA A 62 31.21 -0.21 26.11
CA ALA A 62 31.42 -1.20 27.16
C ALA A 62 30.92 -2.60 26.73
N THR A 63 31.48 -3.16 25.65
CA THR A 63 31.04 -4.44 25.09
C THR A 63 31.52 -5.66 25.89
N VAL A 64 30.65 -6.65 26.09
CA VAL A 64 30.99 -7.95 26.70
C VAL A 64 30.58 -9.10 25.78
N ALA A 65 31.57 -9.90 25.33
CA ALA A 65 31.32 -11.03 24.44
C ALA A 65 30.55 -12.17 25.13
N GLY A 66 29.62 -12.81 24.40
CA GLY A 66 28.97 -14.05 24.86
C GLY A 66 27.56 -14.27 24.29
N GLY A 67 27.45 -14.56 22.99
CA GLY A 67 26.20 -14.94 22.33
C GLY A 67 25.06 -13.96 22.56
N ALA A 68 23.86 -14.46 22.84
CA ALA A 68 22.62 -13.74 23.18
C ALA A 68 22.67 -12.88 24.48
N GLY A 69 23.84 -12.32 24.79
CA GLY A 69 24.10 -11.49 25.96
C GLY A 69 24.29 -12.28 27.26
N THR A 70 24.45 -13.60 27.25
CA THR A 70 24.48 -14.43 28.48
C THR A 70 25.50 -13.95 29.51
N ASN A 71 26.73 -13.65 29.07
CA ASN A 71 27.77 -13.11 29.94
C ASN A 71 27.52 -11.63 30.27
N ALA A 72 27.10 -10.84 29.27
CA ALA A 72 26.85 -9.40 29.40
C ALA A 72 25.76 -9.09 30.42
N LYS A 73 24.62 -9.81 30.37
CA LYS A 73 23.49 -9.69 31.30
C LYS A 73 23.90 -9.99 32.73
N THR A 74 24.78 -10.97 32.95
CA THR A 74 25.32 -11.27 34.27
C THR A 74 26.14 -10.10 34.84
N VAL A 75 27.04 -9.52 34.04
CA VAL A 75 27.83 -8.35 34.42
C VAL A 75 26.96 -7.12 34.66
N LEU A 76 25.99 -6.87 33.78
CA LEU A 76 25.03 -5.77 33.89
C LEU A 76 24.21 -5.89 35.18
N LYS A 77 23.70 -7.08 35.49
CA LYS A 77 22.92 -7.33 36.72
C LYS A 77 23.73 -6.95 37.97
N THR A 78 25.01 -7.32 38.04
CA THR A 78 25.90 -6.91 39.13
C THR A 78 26.10 -5.40 39.19
N ARG A 79 26.31 -4.73 38.04
CA ARG A 79 26.47 -3.26 37.97
C ARG A 79 25.22 -2.53 38.46
N LEU A 80 24.05 -2.93 37.99
CA LEU A 80 22.77 -2.31 38.36
C LEU A 80 22.46 -2.51 39.85
N GLN A 81 22.73 -3.70 40.41
CA GLN A 81 22.61 -3.97 41.84
C GLN A 81 23.60 -3.14 42.69
N GLY A 82 24.79 -2.85 42.13
CA GLY A 82 25.80 -2.00 42.74
C GLY A 82 25.54 -0.49 42.59
N GLY A 83 24.46 -0.07 41.93
CA GLY A 83 24.15 1.34 41.69
C GLY A 83 25.08 2.03 40.69
N GLN A 84 25.66 1.27 39.76
CA GLN A 84 26.58 1.77 38.72
C GLN A 84 26.02 1.49 37.31
N PRO A 85 24.85 2.06 36.96
CA PRO A 85 24.26 1.85 35.64
C PRO A 85 25.14 2.45 34.53
N PRO A 86 25.19 1.83 33.34
CA PRO A 86 25.63 2.54 32.13
C PRO A 86 24.59 3.59 31.73
N ASP A 87 24.88 4.43 30.74
CA ASP A 87 23.90 5.41 30.22
C ASP A 87 22.75 4.72 29.51
N THR A 88 23.10 3.72 28.69
CA THR A 88 22.17 2.87 27.95
C THR A 88 22.73 1.46 27.81
N TRP A 89 21.86 0.47 27.66
CA TRP A 89 22.28 -0.90 27.39
C TRP A 89 21.35 -1.59 26.40
N GLN A 90 21.92 -2.57 25.71
CA GLN A 90 21.20 -3.46 24.82
C GLN A 90 20.32 -4.41 25.65
N VAL A 91 19.06 -4.54 25.28
CA VAL A 91 18.08 -5.46 25.85
C VAL A 91 17.20 -5.97 24.72
N HIS A 92 16.65 -7.19 24.83
CA HIS A 92 15.66 -7.62 23.84
C HIS A 92 14.29 -7.01 24.14
N ALA A 93 13.57 -6.59 23.09
CA ALA A 93 12.17 -6.23 23.21
C ALA A 93 11.33 -7.46 23.62
N GLY A 94 10.29 -7.24 24.42
CA GLY A 94 9.39 -8.29 24.91
C GLY A 94 9.56 -8.59 26.40
N LYS A 95 9.36 -9.86 26.79
CA LYS A 95 9.28 -10.26 28.20
C LYS A 95 10.60 -10.11 28.98
N GLU A 96 11.75 -10.18 28.32
CA GLU A 96 13.03 -9.95 28.96
C GLU A 96 13.12 -8.54 29.60
N LEU A 97 12.54 -7.55 28.93
CA LEU A 97 12.56 -6.15 29.35
C LEU A 97 11.89 -5.93 30.71
N THR A 98 10.84 -6.69 31.03
CA THR A 98 9.95 -6.41 32.16
C THR A 98 10.67 -6.51 33.50
N GLN A 99 11.68 -7.38 33.62
CA GLN A 99 12.44 -7.55 34.87
C GLN A 99 13.15 -6.24 35.30
N TYR A 100 13.67 -5.47 34.34
CA TYR A 100 14.39 -4.23 34.61
C TYR A 100 13.42 -3.12 35.00
N VAL A 101 12.23 -3.12 34.39
CA VAL A 101 11.14 -2.19 34.75
C VAL A 101 10.60 -2.49 36.14
N ASP A 102 10.35 -3.77 36.46
CA ASP A 102 9.88 -4.20 37.79
C ASP A 102 10.90 -3.91 38.89
N ALA A 103 12.20 -4.02 38.57
CA ALA A 103 13.29 -3.63 39.47
C ALA A 103 13.48 -2.10 39.57
N GLY A 104 12.74 -1.30 38.78
CA GLY A 104 12.85 0.16 38.78
C GLY A 104 14.18 0.67 38.21
N GLN A 105 14.78 -0.06 37.26
CA GLN A 105 16.11 0.23 36.71
C GLN A 105 16.08 1.00 35.38
N MET A 106 14.89 1.25 34.81
CA MET A 106 14.70 1.94 33.53
C MET A 106 13.82 3.17 33.65
N GLU A 107 14.09 4.18 32.82
CA GLU A 107 13.22 5.34 32.63
C GLU A 107 12.18 5.09 31.51
N PRO A 108 10.95 5.61 31.62
CA PRO A 108 9.97 5.56 30.54
C PRO A 108 10.35 6.51 29.39
N LEU A 109 10.05 6.10 28.17
CA LEU A 109 10.38 6.77 26.91
C LEU A 109 9.15 7.16 26.08
N THR A 110 7.93 7.02 26.59
CA THR A 110 6.69 7.30 25.83
C THR A 110 6.62 8.73 25.28
N ALA A 111 7.02 9.73 26.08
CA ALA A 111 7.07 11.12 25.62
C ALA A 111 8.14 11.32 24.53
N PHE A 112 9.29 10.67 24.70
CA PHE A 112 10.38 10.69 23.71
C PHE A 112 9.95 10.05 22.39
N PHE A 113 9.23 8.93 22.40
CA PHE A 113 8.70 8.29 21.19
C PHE A 113 7.78 9.23 20.39
N LYS A 114 6.88 9.94 21.07
CA LYS A 114 5.98 10.93 20.43
C LYS A 114 6.74 12.11 19.85
N GLU A 115 7.77 12.58 20.54
CA GLU A 115 8.63 13.67 20.07
C GLU A 115 9.41 13.27 18.81
N GLN A 116 9.96 12.06 18.80
CA GLN A 116 10.73 11.54 17.68
C GLN A 116 9.85 11.00 16.53
N GLY A 117 8.53 10.85 16.75
CA GLY A 117 7.60 10.28 15.77
C GLY A 117 7.83 8.78 15.49
N PHE A 118 8.42 8.06 16.44
CA PHE A 118 8.70 6.63 16.32
C PHE A 118 7.42 5.78 16.38
N ASP A 119 6.41 6.27 17.11
CA ASP A 119 5.08 5.65 17.26
C ASP A 119 4.30 5.53 15.94
N LYS A 120 4.67 6.28 14.90
CA LYS A 120 3.98 6.28 13.60
C LYS A 120 4.63 5.38 12.55
N ASN A 121 5.89 5.00 12.77
CA ASN A 121 6.72 4.37 11.74
C ASN A 121 7.33 3.05 12.23
N MET A 122 6.79 2.45 13.28
CA MET A 122 7.19 1.15 13.79
C MET A 122 5.98 0.19 13.82
N PRO A 123 6.18 -1.11 13.57
CA PRO A 123 5.12 -2.12 13.67
C PRO A 123 4.41 -2.09 15.03
N GLN A 124 3.08 -2.19 15.05
CA GLN A 124 2.30 -2.19 16.29
C GLN A 124 2.72 -3.32 17.25
N LEU A 125 3.01 -4.51 16.70
CA LEU A 125 3.56 -5.62 17.48
C LEU A 125 4.80 -5.20 18.28
N LEU A 126 5.70 -4.45 17.66
CA LEU A 126 6.94 -4.04 18.31
C LEU A 126 6.69 -3.00 19.41
N LEU A 127 5.78 -2.05 19.15
CA LEU A 127 5.32 -1.07 20.14
C LEU A 127 4.69 -1.74 21.36
N ASP A 128 3.87 -2.77 21.15
CA ASP A 128 3.25 -3.54 22.23
C ASP A 128 4.30 -4.27 23.08
N GLN A 129 5.37 -4.75 22.46
CA GLN A 129 6.41 -5.56 23.11
C GLN A 129 7.43 -4.73 23.90
N ILE A 130 7.57 -3.45 23.60
CA ILE A 130 8.34 -2.49 24.40
C ILE A 130 7.48 -1.71 25.40
N THR A 131 6.16 -1.89 25.36
CA THR A 131 5.20 -1.27 26.27
C THR A 131 4.93 -2.17 27.46
N TYR A 132 5.12 -1.66 28.66
CA TYR A 132 4.78 -2.36 29.90
C TYR A 132 4.18 -1.39 30.90
N LYS A 133 3.14 -1.80 31.64
CA LYS A 133 2.42 -0.92 32.59
C LYS A 133 1.99 0.44 32.01
N GLY A 134 1.69 0.50 30.72
CA GLY A 134 1.20 1.69 30.01
C GLY A 134 2.27 2.65 29.48
N GLU A 135 3.56 2.31 29.62
CA GLU A 135 4.69 3.13 29.18
C GLU A 135 5.64 2.33 28.28
N ILE A 136 6.28 3.01 27.32
CA ILE A 136 7.33 2.45 26.46
C ILE A 136 8.68 2.56 27.19
N TYR A 137 9.52 1.51 27.17
CA TYR A 137 10.78 1.48 27.95
C TYR A 137 12.07 1.27 27.15
N SER A 138 12.02 0.98 25.85
CA SER A 138 13.22 0.80 25.04
C SER A 138 13.01 1.25 23.60
N VAL A 139 14.09 1.56 22.89
CA VAL A 139 14.10 1.91 21.46
C VAL A 139 14.62 0.73 20.64
N PRO A 140 13.77 0.04 19.88
CA PRO A 140 14.19 -0.99 18.94
C PRO A 140 15.08 -0.45 17.82
N VAL A 141 16.10 -1.22 17.43
CA VAL A 141 17.03 -0.88 16.34
C VAL A 141 16.90 -1.78 15.11
N ASN A 142 16.31 -2.96 15.30
CA ASN A 142 16.16 -3.98 14.28
C ASN A 142 14.99 -4.91 14.59
N ILE A 143 14.71 -5.81 13.65
CA ILE A 143 14.00 -7.07 13.86
C ILE A 143 14.89 -8.17 13.29
N HIS A 144 15.00 -9.27 14.04
CA HIS A 144 15.83 -10.41 13.72
C HIS A 144 14.95 -11.64 13.48
N ARG A 145 15.29 -12.44 12.46
CA ARG A 145 14.72 -13.78 12.23
C ARG A 145 15.59 -14.84 12.89
N SER A 146 15.01 -15.61 13.81
CA SER A 146 15.69 -16.67 14.57
C SER A 146 15.74 -18.00 13.80
N ASN A 147 14.70 -18.35 13.05
CA ASN A 147 14.48 -19.70 12.52
C ASN A 147 14.96 -19.89 11.06
N VAL A 148 16.24 -19.66 10.79
CA VAL A 148 16.82 -19.74 9.43
C VAL A 148 17.73 -20.95 9.28
N LEU A 149 17.54 -21.71 8.20
CA LEU A 149 18.48 -22.73 7.74
C LEU A 149 19.49 -22.09 6.79
N TRP A 150 20.74 -21.98 7.24
CA TRP A 150 21.87 -21.56 6.41
C TRP A 150 22.57 -22.78 5.87
N PHE A 151 22.93 -22.76 4.58
CA PHE A 151 23.57 -23.91 3.96
C PHE A 151 24.60 -23.52 2.92
N ASN A 152 25.61 -24.37 2.73
CA ASN A 152 26.61 -24.19 1.70
C ASN A 152 26.04 -24.63 0.33
N MET A 153 25.94 -23.69 -0.61
CA MET A 153 25.35 -23.93 -1.93
C MET A 153 26.07 -25.04 -2.69
N LYS A 154 27.41 -25.02 -2.66
CA LYS A 154 28.24 -25.98 -3.37
C LYS A 154 28.12 -27.39 -2.77
N VAL A 155 28.16 -27.52 -1.45
CA VAL A 155 28.03 -28.82 -0.76
C VAL A 155 26.69 -29.47 -1.11
N LEU A 156 25.59 -28.72 -1.07
CA LEU A 156 24.27 -29.26 -1.41
C LEU A 156 24.18 -29.64 -2.90
N ALA A 157 24.65 -28.77 -3.79
CA ALA A 157 24.66 -29.01 -5.24
C ALA A 157 25.51 -30.23 -5.63
N ASP A 158 26.74 -30.34 -5.13
CA ASP A 158 27.66 -31.47 -5.40
C ASP A 158 27.08 -32.81 -4.92
N ASN A 159 26.20 -32.77 -3.92
CA ASN A 159 25.54 -33.95 -3.38
C ASN A 159 24.11 -34.13 -3.92
N GLY A 160 23.63 -33.30 -4.87
CA GLY A 160 22.27 -33.38 -5.41
C GLY A 160 21.20 -33.33 -4.31
N ILE A 161 21.34 -32.38 -3.39
CA ILE A 161 20.43 -32.12 -2.27
C ILE A 161 19.84 -30.72 -2.46
N ALA A 162 18.53 -30.60 -2.39
CA ALA A 162 17.86 -29.31 -2.27
C ALA A 162 17.81 -28.89 -0.79
N ALA A 163 17.64 -27.60 -0.51
CA ALA A 163 17.43 -27.12 0.86
C ALA A 163 16.20 -27.82 1.47
N PRO A 164 16.34 -28.55 2.59
CA PRO A 164 15.24 -29.32 3.16
C PRO A 164 14.16 -28.42 3.75
N ALA A 165 12.92 -28.56 3.27
CA ALA A 165 11.76 -27.82 3.75
C ALA A 165 11.07 -28.52 4.92
N THR A 166 11.22 -29.84 5.05
CA THR A 166 10.62 -30.65 6.13
C THR A 166 11.67 -31.38 6.98
N MET A 167 11.31 -31.77 8.20
CA MET A 167 12.24 -32.53 9.06
C MET A 167 12.63 -33.89 8.45
N ASP A 168 11.73 -34.53 7.69
CA ASP A 168 12.04 -35.79 7.01
C ASP A 168 13.06 -35.57 5.89
N GLU A 169 12.91 -34.52 5.09
CA GLU A 169 13.90 -34.11 4.08
C GLU A 169 15.24 -33.75 4.72
N PHE A 170 15.23 -33.06 5.86
CA PHE A 170 16.44 -32.72 6.61
C PHE A 170 17.20 -33.99 7.03
N PHE A 171 16.52 -34.99 7.60
CA PHE A 171 17.18 -36.23 7.99
C PHE A 171 17.63 -37.08 6.79
N ALA A 172 16.92 -37.03 5.67
CA ALA A 172 17.35 -37.67 4.44
C ALA A 172 18.64 -37.02 3.89
N ALA A 173 18.68 -35.70 3.84
CA ALA A 173 19.86 -34.93 3.48
C ALA A 173 21.03 -35.22 4.43
N ALA A 174 20.78 -35.19 5.74
CA ALA A 174 21.81 -35.42 6.75
C ALA A 174 22.42 -36.83 6.68
N SER A 175 21.58 -37.85 6.42
CA SER A 175 22.06 -39.21 6.21
C SER A 175 22.98 -39.31 4.99
N LYS A 176 22.61 -38.66 3.89
CA LYS A 176 23.40 -38.63 2.64
C LYS A 176 24.73 -37.89 2.82
N LEU A 177 24.71 -36.74 3.47
CA LEU A 177 25.90 -35.94 3.76
C LEU A 177 26.87 -36.67 4.69
N LYS A 178 26.35 -37.30 5.75
CA LYS A 178 27.16 -38.12 6.66
C LYS A 178 27.82 -39.30 5.92
N ALA A 179 27.09 -39.95 5.02
CA ALA A 179 27.65 -41.01 4.17
C ALA A 179 28.74 -40.50 3.20
N ALA A 180 28.67 -39.23 2.80
CA ALA A 180 29.70 -38.54 2.01
C ALA A 180 30.87 -38.00 2.85
N GLY A 181 30.89 -38.21 4.17
CA GLY A 181 31.95 -37.72 5.06
C GLY A 181 31.87 -36.21 5.34
N ILE A 182 30.76 -35.57 5.02
CA ILE A 182 30.50 -34.14 5.27
C ILE A 182 29.70 -34.02 6.55
N ILE A 183 30.01 -33.04 7.40
CA ILE A 183 29.26 -32.77 8.62
C ILE A 183 27.88 -32.23 8.23
N PRO A 184 26.77 -32.92 8.55
CA PRO A 184 25.46 -32.44 8.11
C PRO A 184 25.04 -31.12 8.75
N LEU A 185 25.22 -30.98 10.07
CA LEU A 185 24.75 -29.83 10.86
C LEU A 185 25.90 -29.29 11.72
N ALA A 186 26.32 -28.05 11.50
CA ALA A 186 27.25 -27.37 12.41
C ALA A 186 26.48 -26.78 13.60
N VAL A 187 26.97 -27.04 14.81
CA VAL A 187 26.43 -26.54 16.08
C VAL A 187 27.55 -26.04 16.99
N GLY A 188 27.43 -24.81 17.51
CA GLY A 188 28.33 -24.17 18.48
C GLY A 188 27.78 -24.11 19.91
N GLY A 189 28.25 -24.99 20.79
CA GLY A 189 27.79 -25.12 22.18
C GLY A 189 28.53 -24.24 23.20
N ALA A 190 29.69 -23.66 22.87
CA ALA A 190 30.50 -22.92 23.85
C ALA A 190 29.79 -21.65 24.38
N ASP A 191 28.93 -21.05 23.57
CA ASP A 191 28.18 -19.83 23.91
C ASP A 191 26.86 -20.11 24.65
N LYS A 192 26.52 -21.39 24.88
CA LYS A 192 25.39 -21.85 25.72
C LYS A 192 23.98 -21.40 25.29
N PHE A 193 23.80 -20.88 24.09
CA PHE A 193 22.47 -20.47 23.58
C PHE A 193 22.02 -21.25 22.34
N GLU A 194 22.94 -21.83 21.58
CA GLU A 194 22.61 -22.42 20.27
C GLU A 194 21.77 -23.70 20.37
N ALA A 195 22.03 -24.58 21.35
CA ALA A 195 21.16 -25.75 21.57
C ALA A 195 19.73 -25.34 22.00
N PRO A 196 19.55 -24.40 22.95
CA PRO A 196 18.25 -23.78 23.20
C PRO A 196 17.59 -23.18 21.95
N HIS A 197 18.35 -22.47 21.12
CA HIS A 197 17.87 -21.79 19.92
C HIS A 197 17.45 -22.79 18.81
N LEU A 198 18.18 -23.89 18.68
CA LEU A 198 17.81 -24.98 17.79
C LEU A 198 16.47 -25.61 18.23
N PHE A 199 16.26 -25.74 19.55
CA PHE A 199 15.07 -26.37 20.09
C PHE A 199 13.80 -25.54 19.90
N GLU A 200 13.85 -24.20 19.98
CA GLU A 200 12.67 -23.36 19.67
C GLU A 200 12.18 -23.56 18.23
N SER A 201 13.10 -23.73 17.26
CA SER A 201 12.74 -24.06 15.87
C SER A 201 12.12 -25.46 15.73
N VAL A 202 12.58 -26.43 16.54
CA VAL A 202 12.02 -27.80 16.57
C VAL A 202 10.63 -27.81 17.21
N LEU A 203 10.44 -27.09 18.32
CA LEU A 203 9.14 -26.91 18.96
C LEU A 203 8.15 -26.29 17.97
N LEU A 204 8.55 -25.22 17.29
CA LEU A 204 7.72 -24.54 16.32
C LEU A 204 7.32 -25.46 15.15
N SER A 205 8.26 -26.28 14.64
CA SER A 205 7.97 -27.28 13.59
C SER A 205 6.97 -28.36 14.02
N THR A 206 6.91 -28.67 15.31
CA THR A 206 6.09 -29.77 15.84
C THR A 206 4.71 -29.30 16.27
N TYR A 207 4.63 -28.12 16.90
CA TYR A 207 3.38 -27.57 17.42
C TYR A 207 2.64 -26.70 16.40
N GLY A 208 3.35 -26.14 15.41
CA GLY A 208 2.83 -25.04 14.60
C GLY A 208 2.74 -23.75 15.42
N GLN A 209 2.62 -22.60 14.74
CA GLN A 209 2.69 -21.29 15.39
C GLN A 209 1.60 -21.09 16.46
N ASP A 210 0.37 -21.50 16.19
CA ASP A 210 -0.77 -21.22 17.09
C ASP A 210 -0.61 -21.88 18.47
N ASP A 211 -0.18 -23.15 18.50
CA ASP A 211 0.05 -23.87 19.75
C ASP A 211 1.42 -23.54 20.36
N TYR A 212 2.43 -23.19 19.55
CA TYR A 212 3.70 -22.68 20.07
C TYR A 212 3.51 -21.42 20.93
N VAL A 213 2.70 -20.46 20.47
CA VAL A 213 2.41 -19.24 21.25
C VAL A 213 1.68 -19.57 22.55
N LYS A 214 0.74 -20.52 22.55
CA LYS A 214 0.05 -20.97 23.79
C LYS A 214 1.01 -21.68 24.75
N LEU A 215 1.95 -22.46 24.20
CA LEU A 215 3.01 -23.13 24.96
C LEU A 215 3.88 -22.08 25.67
N MET A 216 4.15 -20.94 25.03
CA MET A 216 4.80 -19.76 25.65
C MET A 216 3.91 -19.02 26.65
N GLY A 217 2.60 -19.06 26.48
CA GLY A 217 1.61 -18.53 27.43
C GLY A 217 1.40 -19.38 28.69
N GLY A 218 2.24 -20.40 28.92
CA GLY A 218 2.20 -21.23 30.12
C GLY A 218 1.13 -22.33 30.12
N ASP A 219 0.66 -22.78 28.95
CA ASP A 219 -0.29 -23.89 28.87
C ASP A 219 0.39 -25.22 29.28
N ALA A 220 0.19 -25.62 30.53
CA ALA A 220 0.76 -26.82 31.11
C ALA A 220 0.33 -28.12 30.39
N ALA A 221 -0.83 -28.14 29.71
CA ALA A 221 -1.25 -29.33 28.96
C ALA A 221 -0.35 -29.56 27.73
N LEU A 222 0.11 -28.48 27.09
CA LEU A 222 1.00 -28.56 25.93
C LEU A 222 2.42 -29.01 26.31
N TRP A 223 2.93 -28.53 27.45
CA TRP A 223 4.24 -28.96 27.98
C TRP A 223 4.23 -30.41 28.51
N GLY A 224 3.06 -31.03 28.69
CA GLY A 224 2.94 -32.42 29.14
C GLY A 224 2.61 -33.43 28.03
N ASP A 225 2.32 -32.98 26.80
CA ASP A 225 1.81 -33.86 25.75
C ASP A 225 2.91 -34.60 24.96
N ALA A 226 2.49 -35.53 24.09
CA ALA A 226 3.39 -36.37 23.29
C ALA A 226 4.20 -35.61 22.22
N ARG A 227 3.81 -34.37 21.88
CA ARG A 227 4.57 -33.54 20.93
C ARG A 227 5.85 -33.01 21.55
N LEU A 228 5.90 -32.81 22.87
CA LEU A 228 7.16 -32.46 23.55
C LEU A 228 8.15 -33.62 23.43
N ASP A 229 7.70 -34.86 23.67
CA ASP A 229 8.54 -36.06 23.51
C ASP A 229 9.07 -36.17 22.07
N LYS A 230 8.21 -35.92 21.08
CA LYS A 230 8.61 -35.88 19.66
C LYS A 230 9.65 -34.79 19.39
N SER A 231 9.48 -33.61 19.97
CA SER A 231 10.41 -32.48 19.80
C SER A 231 11.78 -32.80 20.40
N ILE A 232 11.80 -33.33 21.62
CA ILE A 232 13.03 -33.78 22.31
C ILE A 232 13.76 -34.85 21.48
N GLY A 233 13.03 -35.87 21.01
CA GLY A 233 13.59 -36.91 20.15
C GLY A 233 14.12 -36.38 18.81
N THR A 234 13.45 -35.37 18.25
CA THR A 234 13.90 -34.69 17.02
C THR A 234 15.21 -33.95 17.25
N LEU A 235 15.32 -33.17 18.34
CA LEU A 235 16.57 -32.49 18.70
C LEU A 235 17.71 -33.49 18.94
N ALA A 236 17.46 -34.57 19.68
CA ALA A 236 18.46 -35.62 19.93
C ALA A 236 18.99 -36.20 18.61
N LYS A 237 18.07 -36.47 17.66
CA LYS A 237 18.42 -36.98 16.33
C LYS A 237 19.22 -35.94 15.53
N MET A 238 18.87 -34.66 15.58
CA MET A 238 19.64 -33.59 14.93
C MET A 238 21.07 -33.50 15.49
N LEU A 239 21.22 -33.54 16.82
CA LEU A 239 22.53 -33.52 17.48
C LEU A 239 23.38 -34.77 17.17
N SER A 240 22.77 -35.91 16.85
CA SER A 240 23.52 -37.10 16.37
C SER A 240 24.13 -36.94 14.96
N TYR A 241 23.69 -35.91 14.23
CA TYR A 241 24.22 -35.48 12.93
C TYR A 241 25.09 -34.22 13.03
N SER A 242 25.36 -33.70 14.24
CA SER A 242 26.23 -32.54 14.39
C SER A 242 27.71 -32.89 14.55
N ASN A 243 28.55 -31.85 14.50
CA ASN A 243 29.99 -31.95 14.74
C ASN A 243 30.33 -32.46 16.15
N GLU A 244 31.42 -33.22 16.25
CA GLU A 244 31.87 -33.83 17.51
C GLU A 244 32.40 -32.80 18.53
N ASP A 245 33.03 -31.73 18.03
CA ASP A 245 33.63 -30.64 18.82
C ASP A 245 32.62 -29.57 19.25
N ARG A 246 31.31 -29.79 19.03
CA ARG A 246 30.22 -28.83 19.30
C ARG A 246 30.33 -28.16 20.66
N ALA A 247 30.66 -28.89 21.72
CA ALA A 247 30.73 -28.34 23.09
C ALA A 247 31.86 -27.32 23.29
N SER A 248 32.86 -27.31 22.40
CA SER A 248 34.08 -26.51 22.53
C SER A 248 34.18 -25.33 21.56
N ILE A 249 33.30 -25.26 20.57
CA ILE A 249 33.29 -24.20 19.56
C ILE A 249 32.08 -23.26 19.75
N GLY A 250 32.24 -22.00 19.36
CA GLY A 250 31.16 -21.01 19.35
C GLY A 250 30.37 -21.01 18.04
N TRP A 251 29.25 -20.29 18.03
CA TRP A 251 28.34 -20.25 16.87
C TRP A 251 29.02 -19.70 15.60
N SER A 252 29.91 -18.72 15.76
CA SER A 252 30.64 -18.10 14.62
C SER A 252 31.60 -19.10 13.96
N THR A 253 32.20 -19.99 14.74
CA THR A 253 33.02 -21.10 14.22
C THR A 253 32.15 -22.14 13.51
N ALA A 254 30.94 -22.42 14.00
CA ALA A 254 29.98 -23.29 13.31
C ALA A 254 29.56 -22.69 11.95
N ALA A 255 29.36 -21.37 11.87
CA ALA A 255 29.10 -20.65 10.62
C ALA A 255 30.30 -20.72 9.65
N ASP A 256 31.53 -20.56 10.15
CA ASP A 256 32.76 -20.72 9.35
C ASP A 256 32.84 -22.14 8.75
N MET A 257 32.47 -23.19 9.50
CA MET A 257 32.44 -24.57 8.97
C MET A 257 31.48 -24.72 7.77
N VAL A 258 30.35 -24.01 7.78
CA VAL A 258 29.41 -24.01 6.66
C VAL A 258 30.00 -23.27 5.46
N LEU A 259 30.55 -22.06 5.65
CA LEU A 259 31.19 -21.32 4.56
C LEU A 259 32.36 -22.08 3.92
N GLU A 260 33.18 -22.74 4.73
CA GLU A 260 34.32 -23.54 4.28
C GLU A 260 33.92 -24.88 3.63
N GLY A 261 32.64 -25.24 3.67
CA GLY A 261 32.11 -26.51 3.15
C GLY A 261 32.50 -27.74 3.98
N LYS A 262 33.03 -27.54 5.20
CA LYS A 262 33.27 -28.63 6.17
C LYS A 262 31.96 -29.18 6.72
N ALA A 263 30.99 -28.28 6.92
CA ALA A 263 29.62 -28.61 7.24
C ALA A 263 28.68 -28.16 6.12
N ALA A 264 27.56 -28.86 5.98
CA ALA A 264 26.58 -28.55 4.95
C ALA A 264 25.59 -27.46 5.37
N MET A 265 25.14 -27.51 6.62
CA MET A 265 24.04 -26.69 7.12
C MET A 265 24.29 -26.22 8.56
N THR A 266 23.66 -25.12 8.96
CA THR A 266 23.44 -24.71 10.36
C THR A 266 22.05 -24.06 10.47
N ILE A 267 21.42 -24.16 11.64
CA ILE A 267 20.18 -23.44 11.93
C ILE A 267 20.52 -22.37 12.94
N MET A 268 20.44 -21.12 12.51
CA MET A 268 20.90 -19.97 13.25
C MET A 268 20.10 -18.74 12.84
N GLY A 269 20.00 -17.74 13.71
CA GLY A 269 19.41 -16.47 13.32
C GLY A 269 20.22 -15.72 12.26
N ASP A 270 19.62 -14.67 11.75
CA ASP A 270 20.11 -13.86 10.65
C ASP A 270 21.33 -12.98 10.95
N TRP A 271 21.74 -12.86 12.21
CA TRP A 271 23.10 -12.40 12.54
C TRP A 271 24.19 -13.28 11.91
N ALA A 272 23.91 -14.55 11.57
CA ALA A 272 24.81 -15.38 10.79
C ALA A 272 25.04 -14.82 9.38
N HIS A 273 24.01 -14.23 8.76
CA HIS A 273 24.14 -13.55 7.46
C HIS A 273 25.11 -12.38 7.53
N GLY A 274 24.92 -11.47 8.50
CA GLY A 274 25.82 -10.34 8.71
C GLY A 274 27.26 -10.77 9.00
N TYR A 275 27.44 -11.86 9.75
CA TYR A 275 28.76 -12.46 9.96
C TYR A 275 29.37 -12.97 8.63
N MET A 276 28.62 -13.74 7.84
CA MET A 276 29.11 -14.28 6.56
C MET A 276 29.45 -13.17 5.55
N LEU A 277 28.63 -12.11 5.49
CA LEU A 277 28.91 -10.92 4.68
C LEU A 277 30.20 -10.21 5.11
N SER A 278 30.46 -10.09 6.42
CA SER A 278 31.70 -9.48 6.93
C SER A 278 32.97 -10.25 6.53
N LYS A 279 32.83 -11.52 6.14
CA LYS A 279 33.91 -12.35 5.58
C LYS A 279 34.05 -12.23 4.06
N GLY A 280 33.21 -11.44 3.40
CA GLY A 280 33.16 -11.28 1.95
C GLY A 280 32.44 -12.41 1.22
N ALA A 281 31.71 -13.29 1.92
CA ALA A 281 30.89 -14.33 1.30
C ALA A 281 29.66 -13.71 0.64
N LYS A 282 29.17 -14.35 -0.42
CA LYS A 282 28.02 -13.89 -1.20
C LYS A 282 26.85 -14.85 -1.04
N VAL A 283 25.73 -14.34 -0.53
CA VAL A 283 24.45 -15.04 -0.53
C VAL A 283 24.04 -15.40 -1.97
N GLY A 284 23.39 -16.55 -2.14
CA GLY A 284 23.00 -17.11 -3.44
C GLY A 284 24.15 -17.74 -4.23
N THR A 285 25.40 -17.54 -3.80
CA THR A 285 26.60 -18.09 -4.46
C THR A 285 27.38 -19.03 -3.55
N ASP A 286 27.87 -18.52 -2.41
CA ASP A 286 28.69 -19.27 -1.46
C ASP A 286 27.81 -20.03 -0.44
N TYR A 287 26.74 -19.36 0.01
CA TYR A 287 25.74 -19.92 0.92
C TYR A 287 24.33 -19.51 0.50
N GLY A 288 23.36 -20.29 0.92
CA GLY A 288 21.93 -20.05 0.72
C GLY A 288 21.18 -20.07 2.05
N TYR A 289 19.90 -19.73 1.96
CA TYR A 289 18.99 -19.65 3.10
C TYR A 289 17.65 -20.31 2.79
N ALA A 290 17.00 -20.83 3.82
CA ALA A 290 15.62 -21.26 3.81
C ALA A 290 15.02 -21.10 5.21
N ALA A 291 13.70 -21.16 5.36
CA ALA A 291 13.11 -21.35 6.69
C ALA A 291 13.64 -22.67 7.30
N ALA A 292 13.82 -22.70 8.62
CA ALA A 292 14.15 -23.94 9.31
C ALA A 292 13.14 -25.06 8.93
N PRO A 293 13.56 -26.33 8.82
CA PRO A 293 12.66 -27.38 8.35
C PRO A 293 11.35 -27.44 9.16
N GLY A 294 10.21 -27.49 8.49
CA GLY A 294 8.87 -27.46 9.10
C GLY A 294 8.41 -26.08 9.61
N ASN A 295 9.14 -24.99 9.32
CA ASN A 295 8.80 -23.63 9.76
C ASN A 295 8.40 -22.70 8.59
N ALA A 296 8.12 -23.23 7.40
CA ALA A 296 7.66 -22.42 6.27
C ALA A 296 6.37 -21.64 6.62
N GLY A 297 6.31 -20.36 6.22
CA GLY A 297 5.19 -19.46 6.56
C GLY A 297 5.19 -18.96 8.01
N VAL A 298 6.29 -19.17 8.75
CA VAL A 298 6.45 -18.65 10.12
C VAL A 298 7.79 -17.93 10.29
N PHE A 299 7.72 -16.68 10.74
CA PHE A 299 8.88 -15.88 11.10
C PHE A 299 9.03 -15.88 12.62
N MET A 300 10.09 -16.55 13.11
CA MET A 300 10.41 -16.49 14.54
C MET A 300 11.17 -15.21 14.82
N TRP A 301 10.53 -14.25 15.47
CA TRP A 301 11.04 -12.89 15.60
C TRP A 301 11.62 -12.62 17.00
N LEU A 302 12.56 -11.69 17.01
CA LEU A 302 13.08 -10.97 18.19
C LEU A 302 13.51 -9.58 17.73
N SER A 303 13.83 -8.70 18.68
CA SER A 303 14.33 -7.37 18.36
C SER A 303 15.33 -6.94 19.42
N ASP A 304 16.48 -6.42 18.97
CA ASP A 304 17.41 -5.69 19.81
C ASP A 304 16.88 -4.28 20.05
N SER A 305 16.90 -3.84 21.30
CA SER A 305 16.53 -2.50 21.69
C SER A 305 17.49 -1.92 22.72
N PHE A 306 17.44 -0.59 22.88
CA PHE A 306 18.24 0.11 23.87
C PHE A 306 17.35 0.80 24.89
N GLY A 307 17.64 0.56 26.16
CA GLY A 307 16.97 1.20 27.29
C GLY A 307 17.63 2.49 27.75
N LEU A 308 16.89 3.37 28.41
CA LEU A 308 17.47 4.47 29.18
C LEU A 308 17.58 4.06 30.65
N ALA A 309 18.79 4.14 31.20
CA ALA A 309 19.01 3.75 32.59
C ALA A 309 18.39 4.74 33.58
N LYS A 310 17.77 4.19 34.62
CA LYS A 310 17.43 4.99 35.80
C LYS A 310 18.70 5.41 36.52
N GLY A 311 18.94 6.71 36.59
CA GLY A 311 20.19 7.26 37.12
C GLY A 311 21.38 7.15 36.17
N ALA A 312 21.14 7.12 34.85
CA ALA A 312 22.18 7.27 33.83
C ALA A 312 23.11 8.46 34.16
N PRO A 313 24.45 8.28 34.14
CA PRO A 313 25.41 9.38 34.33
C PRO A 313 25.23 10.57 33.36
N HIS A 314 24.88 10.29 32.11
CA HIS A 314 24.77 11.23 30.98
C HIS A 314 23.44 11.00 30.22
N PRO A 315 22.27 11.33 30.81
CA PRO A 315 20.97 10.95 30.28
C PRO A 315 20.61 11.67 28.96
N GLU A 316 21.16 12.85 28.70
CA GLU A 316 20.87 13.61 27.47
C GLU A 316 21.67 13.06 26.28
N GLU A 317 22.94 12.71 26.50
CA GLU A 317 23.76 11.98 25.53
C GLU A 317 23.17 10.59 25.23
N ALA A 318 22.63 9.90 26.25
CA ALA A 318 21.90 8.65 26.07
C ALA A 318 20.67 8.82 25.17
N LYS A 319 19.85 9.85 25.40
CA LYS A 319 18.69 10.15 24.53
C LYS A 319 19.11 10.51 23.11
N ALA A 320 20.21 11.24 22.94
CA ALA A 320 20.75 11.54 21.61
C ALA A 320 21.19 10.26 20.88
N TRP A 321 21.77 9.29 21.59
CA TRP A 321 22.06 7.96 21.05
C TRP A 321 20.79 7.21 20.67
N LEU A 322 19.80 7.17 21.57
CA LEU A 322 18.50 6.54 21.32
C LEU A 322 17.77 7.17 20.12
N ALA A 323 17.96 8.48 19.88
CA ALA A 323 17.41 9.16 18.72
C ALA A 323 18.05 8.67 17.42
N VAL A 324 19.37 8.44 17.40
CA VAL A 324 20.06 7.81 16.25
C VAL A 324 19.59 6.37 16.08
N ALA A 325 19.58 5.59 17.16
CA ALA A 325 19.21 4.18 17.17
C ALA A 325 17.78 3.92 16.62
N GLY A 326 16.83 4.80 16.96
CA GLY A 326 15.44 4.72 16.48
C GLY A 326 15.18 5.45 15.15
N SER A 327 16.15 6.16 14.59
CA SER A 327 15.99 6.91 13.33
C SER A 327 16.10 6.01 12.10
N ARG A 328 15.46 6.42 11.00
CA ARG A 328 15.64 5.75 9.70
C ARG A 328 17.10 5.69 9.30
N GLU A 329 17.81 6.81 9.36
CA GLU A 329 19.23 6.91 8.99
C GLU A 329 20.12 5.95 9.80
N GLY A 330 19.92 5.88 11.12
CA GLY A 330 20.66 4.94 11.96
C GLY A 330 20.36 3.48 11.62
N GLN A 331 19.09 3.16 11.39
CA GLN A 331 18.67 1.79 11.06
C GLN A 331 19.08 1.36 9.65
N ASP A 332 19.00 2.24 8.66
CA ASP A 332 19.45 2.01 7.29
C ASP A 332 20.98 1.79 7.23
N ALA A 333 21.75 2.42 8.14
CA ALA A 333 23.18 2.19 8.28
C ALA A 333 23.52 0.89 9.04
N PHE A 334 22.74 0.55 10.07
CA PHE A 334 22.97 -0.59 10.96
C PHE A 334 22.57 -1.93 10.34
N ASN A 335 21.33 -2.03 9.88
CA ASN A 335 20.66 -3.30 9.60
C ASN A 335 21.28 -4.10 8.44
N PRO A 336 21.65 -3.48 7.30
CA PRO A 336 22.32 -4.19 6.21
C PRO A 336 23.64 -4.84 6.61
N LYS A 337 24.38 -4.22 7.56
CA LYS A 337 25.64 -4.76 8.08
C LYS A 337 25.39 -5.83 9.15
N LYS A 338 24.43 -5.60 10.04
CA LYS A 338 24.05 -6.55 11.10
C LYS A 338 23.52 -7.88 10.56
N GLY A 339 22.93 -7.86 9.36
CA GLY A 339 22.19 -8.98 8.81
C GLY A 339 20.76 -9.06 9.34
N SER A 340 20.19 -7.92 9.75
CA SER A 340 18.82 -7.80 10.27
C SER A 340 17.95 -6.91 9.39
N ILE A 341 16.65 -6.89 9.66
CA ILE A 341 15.71 -5.96 9.02
C ILE A 341 15.41 -4.78 9.96
N PRO A 342 15.00 -3.61 9.47
CA PRO A 342 14.78 -2.45 10.32
C PRO A 342 13.53 -2.64 11.18
N ALA A 343 13.54 -2.04 12.38
CA ALA A 343 12.37 -1.91 13.23
C ALA A 343 11.36 -0.87 12.69
N ARG A 344 11.71 -0.15 11.61
CA ARG A 344 10.89 0.89 11.00
C ARG A 344 10.23 0.45 9.70
N THR A 345 9.02 0.94 9.46
CA THR A 345 8.24 0.70 8.24
C THR A 345 8.63 1.65 7.09
N ASP A 346 9.45 2.67 7.33
CA ASP A 346 9.86 3.71 6.37
C ASP A 346 11.31 3.59 5.88
N ALA A 347 11.97 2.46 6.15
CA ALA A 347 13.36 2.20 5.79
C ALA A 347 13.60 2.18 4.27
N ASP A 348 14.83 2.46 3.85
CA ASP A 348 15.22 2.37 2.44
C ASP A 348 15.50 0.91 2.04
N VAL A 349 14.45 0.20 1.62
CA VAL A 349 14.52 -1.21 1.20
C VAL A 349 15.55 -1.45 0.06
N SER A 350 15.93 -0.42 -0.70
CA SER A 350 16.93 -0.55 -1.76
C SER A 350 18.35 -0.84 -1.23
N LEU A 351 18.64 -0.49 0.03
CA LEU A 351 19.92 -0.74 0.70
C LEU A 351 20.10 -2.19 1.17
N TYR A 352 19.04 -2.99 1.09
CA TYR A 352 19.00 -4.37 1.60
C TYR A 352 19.26 -5.37 0.47
N ASP A 353 20.03 -6.42 0.77
CA ASP A 353 20.30 -7.50 -0.18
C ASP A 353 19.12 -8.46 -0.35
N GLU A 354 19.30 -9.48 -1.18
CA GLU A 354 18.23 -10.44 -1.51
C GLU A 354 17.66 -11.16 -0.28
N TYR A 355 18.51 -11.55 0.69
CA TYR A 355 18.06 -12.23 1.89
C TYR A 355 17.27 -11.27 2.79
N LEU A 356 17.78 -10.05 2.97
CA LEU A 356 17.13 -9.08 3.84
C LEU A 356 15.81 -8.58 3.26
N LYS A 357 15.69 -8.45 1.94
CA LYS A 357 14.41 -8.19 1.27
C LYS A 357 13.43 -9.33 1.48
N TYR A 358 13.88 -10.58 1.32
CA TYR A 358 13.08 -11.76 1.67
C TYR A 358 12.63 -11.73 3.13
N SER A 359 13.50 -11.35 4.05
CA SER A 359 13.21 -11.25 5.49
C SER A 359 12.20 -10.14 5.80
N ILE A 360 12.30 -8.97 5.15
CA ILE A 360 11.32 -7.86 5.27
C ILE A 360 9.93 -8.34 4.83
N THR A 361 9.83 -8.98 3.66
CA THR A 361 8.56 -9.51 3.16
C THR A 361 8.02 -10.60 4.09
N SER A 362 8.86 -11.54 4.52
CA SER A 362 8.48 -12.64 5.42
C SER A 362 7.99 -12.10 6.77
N PHE A 363 8.63 -11.10 7.37
CA PHE A 363 8.14 -10.48 8.60
C PHE A 363 6.77 -9.81 8.41
N GLY A 364 6.53 -9.18 7.26
CA GLY A 364 5.26 -8.52 6.93
C GLY A 364 4.11 -9.47 6.57
N THR A 365 4.38 -10.75 6.27
CA THR A 365 3.37 -11.67 5.71
C THR A 365 3.26 -13.01 6.43
N ASP A 366 4.34 -13.55 7.00
CA ASP A 366 4.33 -14.84 7.70
C ASP A 366 3.70 -14.72 9.09
N LYS A 367 3.19 -15.84 9.63
CA LYS A 367 2.79 -15.86 11.05
C LYS A 367 4.00 -15.56 11.93
N LEU A 368 3.82 -14.75 12.97
CA LEU A 368 4.94 -14.39 13.86
C LEU A 368 4.97 -15.29 15.08
N ALA A 369 6.15 -15.78 15.42
CA ALA A 369 6.40 -16.54 16.65
C ALA A 369 7.49 -15.83 17.45
N PRO A 370 7.28 -15.46 18.73
CA PRO A 370 8.33 -14.83 19.51
C PRO A 370 9.42 -15.87 19.87
N SER A 371 10.70 -15.48 19.81
CA SER A 371 11.81 -16.32 20.27
C SER A 371 11.82 -16.46 21.80
N ILE A 372 12.13 -17.67 22.28
CA ILE A 372 12.35 -17.96 23.70
C ILE A 372 13.69 -17.43 24.13
N VAL A 373 14.74 -17.84 23.43
CA VAL A 373 16.14 -17.62 23.84
C VAL A 373 16.52 -16.14 23.79
N HIS A 374 15.83 -15.39 22.93
CA HIS A 374 16.09 -13.98 22.68
C HIS A 374 15.01 -13.06 23.26
N GLY A 375 14.42 -13.44 24.40
CA GLY A 375 13.69 -12.52 25.28
C GLY A 375 12.31 -12.06 24.84
N ALA A 376 11.92 -12.30 23.59
CA ALA A 376 10.63 -11.89 23.05
C ALA A 376 9.46 -12.64 23.72
N ALA A 377 9.58 -13.97 23.87
CA ALA A 377 8.48 -14.82 24.31
C ALA A 377 8.39 -14.96 25.84
N ALA A 378 9.53 -15.01 26.52
CA ALA A 378 9.61 -15.50 27.89
C ALA A 378 10.45 -14.60 28.80
N PRO A 379 10.09 -14.50 30.10
CA PRO A 379 10.87 -13.74 31.07
C PRO A 379 12.20 -14.45 31.39
N GLU A 380 13.17 -13.69 31.90
CA GLU A 380 14.52 -14.18 32.15
C GLU A 380 14.63 -15.41 33.07
N PRO A 381 13.85 -15.54 34.17
CA PRO A 381 13.90 -16.73 35.00
C PRO A 381 13.57 -18.02 34.23
N PHE A 382 12.57 -17.98 33.34
CA PHE A 382 12.25 -19.11 32.47
C PHE A 382 13.40 -19.40 31.49
N MET A 383 13.90 -18.35 30.81
CA MET A 383 14.99 -18.50 29.83
C MET A 383 16.24 -19.12 30.45
N ALA A 384 16.57 -18.76 31.70
CA ALA A 384 17.71 -19.32 32.42
C ALA A 384 17.55 -20.83 32.67
N LEU A 385 16.37 -21.27 33.13
CA LEU A 385 16.08 -22.68 33.37
C LEU A 385 16.02 -23.49 32.06
N TYR A 386 15.33 -22.95 31.06
CA TYR A 386 15.22 -23.51 29.71
C TYR A 386 16.61 -23.71 29.08
N GLY A 387 17.44 -22.66 29.13
CA GLY A 387 18.80 -22.68 28.60
C GLY A 387 19.68 -23.71 29.31
N ASN A 388 19.64 -23.75 30.64
CA ASN A 388 20.42 -24.71 31.41
C ASN A 388 20.04 -26.17 31.08
N ALA A 389 18.74 -26.47 31.01
CA ALA A 389 18.25 -27.81 30.70
C ALA A 389 18.73 -28.29 29.32
N LEU A 390 18.66 -27.43 28.31
CA LEU A 390 19.05 -27.77 26.93
C LEU A 390 20.56 -27.85 26.74
N ASN A 391 21.34 -27.05 27.48
CA ASN A 391 22.79 -27.18 27.48
C ASN A 391 23.24 -28.52 28.10
N VAL A 392 22.62 -28.96 29.19
CA VAL A 392 22.87 -30.30 29.77
C VAL A 392 22.49 -31.38 28.75
N PHE A 393 21.29 -31.30 28.18
CA PHE A 393 20.81 -32.23 27.17
C PHE A 393 21.72 -32.34 25.95
N SER A 394 22.32 -31.23 25.50
CA SER A 394 23.23 -31.23 24.34
C SER A 394 24.46 -32.14 24.50
N SER A 395 24.77 -32.50 25.76
CA SER A 395 25.88 -33.36 26.14
C SER A 395 25.46 -34.81 26.39
N ASP A 396 24.42 -35.05 27.19
CA ASP A 396 24.02 -36.40 27.62
C ASP A 396 22.91 -37.04 26.76
N LEU A 397 22.16 -36.22 26.01
CA LEU A 397 20.98 -36.61 25.23
C LEU A 397 19.89 -37.32 26.05
N ASP A 398 19.80 -37.03 27.36
CA ASP A 398 18.78 -37.61 28.25
C ASP A 398 17.44 -36.87 28.13
N GLY A 399 16.55 -37.44 27.33
CA GLY A 399 15.24 -36.84 27.06
C GLY A 399 14.29 -36.80 28.25
N GLU A 400 14.43 -37.71 29.22
CA GLU A 400 13.57 -37.74 30.41
C GLU A 400 13.95 -36.62 31.37
N VAL A 401 15.26 -36.41 31.59
CA VAL A 401 15.77 -35.28 32.36
C VAL A 401 15.36 -33.96 31.72
N LEU A 402 15.57 -33.80 30.40
CA LEU A 402 15.18 -32.59 29.70
C LEU A 402 13.68 -32.29 29.84
N LYS A 403 12.82 -33.28 29.64
CA LYS A 403 11.37 -33.13 29.77
C LYS A 403 11.00 -32.62 31.17
N ASN A 404 11.52 -33.26 32.21
CA ASN A 404 11.22 -32.89 33.59
C ASN A 404 11.68 -31.46 33.91
N SER A 405 12.88 -31.07 33.48
CA SER A 405 13.39 -29.72 33.68
C SER A 405 12.60 -28.66 32.91
N LEU A 406 12.15 -28.95 31.70
CA LEU A 406 11.32 -28.03 30.92
C LEU A 406 9.94 -27.84 31.55
N VAL A 407 9.31 -28.92 32.01
CA VAL A 407 8.02 -28.86 32.72
C VAL A 407 8.15 -28.07 34.02
N GLU A 408 9.22 -28.28 34.79
CA GLU A 408 9.50 -27.50 36.00
C GLU A 408 9.68 -26.01 35.68
N ALA A 409 10.44 -25.67 34.63
CA ALA A 409 10.66 -24.29 34.24
C ALA A 409 9.37 -23.52 33.95
N THR A 410 8.29 -24.18 33.51
CA THR A 410 7.01 -23.53 33.18
C THR A 410 6.40 -22.71 34.31
N SER A 411 6.76 -22.98 35.58
CA SER A 411 6.32 -22.16 36.71
C SER A 411 6.77 -20.70 36.61
N GLU A 412 7.86 -20.44 35.88
CA GLU A 412 8.46 -19.12 35.69
C GLU A 412 7.88 -18.32 34.51
N LEU A 413 7.07 -18.93 33.62
CA LEU A 413 6.54 -18.22 32.45
C LEU A 413 5.63 -17.05 32.84
N GLY A 414 4.83 -17.21 33.90
CA GLY A 414 3.87 -16.22 34.37
C GLY A 414 2.78 -15.86 33.33
N ALA A 415 1.66 -15.29 33.80
CA ALA A 415 0.49 -14.86 33.01
C ALA A 415 -0.12 -15.89 32.02
N THR A 416 -1.32 -16.37 32.33
CA THR A 416 -2.15 -17.21 31.46
C THR A 416 -2.91 -16.36 30.43
N GLY A 417 -3.07 -16.86 29.19
CA GLY A 417 -3.98 -16.27 28.20
C GLY A 417 -3.36 -15.51 27.02
N VAL A 418 -2.05 -15.67 26.77
CA VAL A 418 -1.41 -15.18 25.53
C VAL A 418 -1.97 -15.98 24.34
N THR A 419 -2.44 -15.29 23.30
CA THR A 419 -3.00 -15.92 22.09
C THR A 419 -2.14 -15.63 20.87
N ALA A 420 -2.19 -16.51 19.87
CA ALA A 420 -1.54 -16.31 18.58
C ALA A 420 -1.95 -15.00 17.89
N ALA A 421 -3.16 -14.50 18.18
CA ALA A 421 -3.65 -13.22 17.68
C ALA A 421 -2.83 -12.01 18.15
N ALA A 422 -2.06 -12.13 19.24
CA ALA A 422 -1.14 -11.09 19.71
C ALA A 422 0.19 -11.05 18.92
N TYR A 423 0.44 -12.02 18.03
CA TYR A 423 1.66 -12.13 17.23
C TYR A 423 1.31 -12.30 15.74
N LYS A 424 0.55 -11.35 15.20
CA LYS A 424 0.29 -11.26 13.77
C LYS A 424 1.35 -10.40 13.10
N ALA A 425 1.65 -10.71 11.83
CA ALA A 425 2.47 -9.85 11.00
C ALA A 425 1.85 -8.45 10.93
N PRO A 426 2.68 -7.38 10.82
CA PRO A 426 2.18 -6.02 10.69
C PRO A 426 1.48 -5.72 9.36
N GLY A 427 1.26 -6.74 8.52
CA GLY A 427 0.69 -6.63 7.20
C GLY A 427 1.65 -5.96 6.20
N LEU A 428 1.26 -6.02 4.92
CA LEU A 428 1.94 -5.28 3.86
C LEU A 428 1.80 -3.78 4.08
N ALA A 429 2.90 -3.07 3.89
CA ALA A 429 2.93 -1.62 3.86
C ALA A 429 3.79 -1.14 2.69
N VAL A 430 3.31 -0.13 1.97
CA VAL A 430 4.09 0.58 0.95
C VAL A 430 4.03 2.06 1.27
N MET A 431 5.17 2.75 1.22
CA MET A 431 5.27 4.15 1.58
C MET A 431 6.28 4.88 0.71
N ALA A 432 5.90 6.06 0.24
CA ALA A 432 6.83 6.99 -0.39
C ALA A 432 7.75 7.61 0.67
N PRO A 433 9.05 7.86 0.39
CA PRO A 433 9.97 8.46 1.35
C PRO A 433 9.53 9.89 1.74
N ASP A 434 9.05 10.68 0.78
CA ASP A 434 8.49 12.02 0.97
C ASP A 434 7.30 12.26 0.03
N CYS A 435 6.80 13.50 -0.02
CA CYS A 435 5.69 13.91 -0.88
C CYS A 435 6.12 14.68 -2.14
N ASN A 436 7.41 14.66 -2.47
CA ASN A 436 7.97 15.45 -3.57
C ASN A 436 8.05 14.67 -4.90
N TYR A 437 7.65 13.39 -4.91
CA TYR A 437 7.75 12.53 -6.10
C TYR A 437 6.71 12.82 -7.20
N GLY A 438 5.73 13.69 -6.94
CA GLY A 438 4.74 14.14 -7.93
C GLY A 438 3.41 13.37 -7.92
N GLY A 439 3.25 12.37 -7.05
CA GLY A 439 1.97 11.73 -6.75
C GLY A 439 1.37 12.18 -5.42
N ASN A 440 0.14 11.74 -5.15
CA ASN A 440 -0.65 12.11 -3.98
C ASN A 440 -0.73 11.00 -2.93
N MET A 441 -0.43 9.75 -3.26
CA MET A 441 -0.40 8.67 -2.25
C MET A 441 0.88 8.78 -1.41
N LYS A 442 0.79 8.75 -0.08
CA LYS A 442 1.95 8.75 0.82
C LYS A 442 2.23 7.36 1.37
N SER A 443 1.21 6.65 1.85
CA SER A 443 1.32 5.26 2.31
C SER A 443 0.01 4.50 2.14
N MET A 444 0.13 3.17 2.05
CA MET A 444 -0.96 2.22 2.23
C MET A 444 -0.47 1.08 3.12
N GLU A 445 -1.26 0.74 4.13
CA GLU A 445 -0.84 -0.14 5.23
C GLU A 445 -1.98 -1.08 5.59
N ALA A 446 -1.70 -2.38 5.61
CA ALA A 446 -2.56 -3.40 6.19
C ALA A 446 -2.35 -3.41 7.70
N VAL A 447 -3.10 -2.58 8.43
CA VAL A 447 -2.96 -2.38 9.87
C VAL A 447 -3.23 -3.67 10.66
N ASP A 448 -4.21 -4.44 10.19
CA ASP A 448 -4.54 -5.80 10.64
C ASP A 448 -5.27 -6.55 9.51
N ASP A 449 -5.67 -7.81 9.71
CA ASP A 449 -6.35 -8.65 8.70
C ASP A 449 -7.55 -7.96 8.00
N LEU A 450 -8.24 -7.02 8.65
CA LEU A 450 -9.44 -6.38 8.13
C LEU A 450 -9.38 -4.85 8.17
N THR A 451 -8.26 -4.24 8.52
CA THR A 451 -8.10 -2.79 8.52
C THR A 451 -7.00 -2.34 7.57
N VAL A 452 -7.36 -1.51 6.59
CA VAL A 452 -6.42 -0.86 5.67
C VAL A 452 -6.41 0.65 5.95
N LYS A 453 -5.21 1.23 6.07
CA LYS A 453 -5.02 2.68 6.17
C LYS A 453 -4.36 3.20 4.91
N PHE A 454 -4.91 4.27 4.35
CA PHE A 454 -4.32 5.05 3.27
C PHE A 454 -3.96 6.44 3.78
N THR A 455 -2.76 6.93 3.46
CA THR A 455 -2.29 8.27 3.77
C THR A 455 -1.97 9.00 2.48
N MET A 456 -2.37 10.26 2.37
CA MET A 456 -2.16 11.12 1.19
C MET A 456 -1.21 12.26 1.49
N CYS A 457 -0.48 12.71 0.48
CA CYS A 457 0.39 13.87 0.51
C CYS A 457 -0.37 15.20 0.51
N ALA A 458 -1.56 15.23 -0.11
CA ALA A 458 -2.52 16.31 -0.07
C ALA A 458 -3.94 15.74 0.12
N PRO A 459 -4.86 16.55 0.68
CA PRO A 459 -6.27 16.17 0.84
C PRO A 459 -6.88 15.57 -0.44
N ASP A 460 -7.60 14.45 -0.30
CA ASP A 460 -8.36 13.85 -1.40
C ASP A 460 -9.80 13.53 -0.95
N PRO A 461 -10.73 14.50 -1.02
CA PRO A 461 -12.12 14.31 -0.61
C PRO A 461 -12.89 13.37 -1.56
N ALA A 462 -12.35 13.05 -2.74
CA ALA A 462 -12.96 12.17 -3.73
C ALA A 462 -12.43 10.72 -3.64
N PHE A 463 -11.57 10.41 -2.67
CA PHE A 463 -10.94 9.10 -2.52
C PHE A 463 -11.93 7.93 -2.60
N LEU A 464 -13.04 8.00 -1.84
CA LEU A 464 -14.08 6.95 -1.86
C LEU A 464 -14.69 6.76 -3.26
N SER A 465 -14.95 7.85 -3.98
CA SER A 465 -15.52 7.79 -5.33
C SER A 465 -14.54 7.16 -6.32
N LYS A 466 -13.26 7.52 -6.24
CA LYS A 466 -12.19 6.97 -7.10
C LYS A 466 -12.04 5.46 -6.91
N MET A 467 -11.89 5.00 -5.66
CA MET A 467 -11.72 3.57 -5.36
C MET A 467 -13.01 2.75 -5.49
N SER A 468 -14.13 3.36 -5.88
CA SER A 468 -15.36 2.66 -6.24
C SER A 468 -15.43 2.27 -7.70
N LEU A 469 -14.47 2.73 -8.51
CA LEU A 469 -14.36 2.38 -9.90
C LEU A 469 -13.69 1.02 -10.05
N MET A 470 -14.15 0.24 -11.02
CA MET A 470 -13.62 -1.10 -11.31
C MET A 470 -12.17 -1.08 -11.83
N ALA A 471 -11.60 0.10 -12.05
CA ALA A 471 -10.16 0.30 -12.22
C ALA A 471 -9.35 0.10 -10.93
N PHE A 472 -10.00 -0.05 -9.78
CA PHE A 472 -9.36 -0.33 -8.48
C PHE A 472 -9.91 -1.63 -7.86
N PRO A 473 -9.91 -2.76 -8.60
CA PRO A 473 -10.40 -4.02 -8.07
C PRO A 473 -9.49 -4.50 -6.93
N VAL A 474 -10.03 -5.32 -6.04
CA VAL A 474 -9.22 -6.07 -5.07
C VAL A 474 -9.03 -7.49 -5.58
N LEU A 475 -7.78 -7.91 -5.73
CA LEU A 475 -7.36 -9.24 -6.14
C LEU A 475 -6.69 -9.98 -4.99
N ASP A 476 -6.72 -11.31 -5.05
CA ASP A 476 -6.00 -12.19 -4.14
C ASP A 476 -4.49 -12.01 -4.29
N TYR A 477 -3.80 -11.68 -3.19
CA TYR A 477 -2.36 -11.44 -3.15
C TYR A 477 -1.54 -12.69 -3.49
N ASP A 478 -1.93 -13.86 -3.01
CA ASP A 478 -1.22 -15.11 -3.30
C ASP A 478 -1.37 -15.47 -4.78
N TYR A 479 -2.55 -15.27 -5.34
CA TYR A 479 -2.80 -15.42 -6.77
C TYR A 479 -2.00 -14.41 -7.62
N LEU A 480 -1.89 -13.16 -7.17
CA LEU A 480 -1.04 -12.17 -7.85
C LEU A 480 0.43 -12.61 -7.86
N LYS A 481 0.94 -13.17 -6.76
CA LYS A 481 2.31 -13.73 -6.70
C LYS A 481 2.48 -14.93 -7.63
N GLU A 482 1.52 -15.84 -7.66
CA GLU A 482 1.54 -17.01 -8.55
C GLU A 482 1.61 -16.59 -10.04
N THR A 483 0.80 -15.59 -10.40
CA THR A 483 0.77 -15.08 -11.77
C THR A 483 1.96 -14.16 -12.07
N GLY A 484 2.54 -13.51 -11.07
CA GLY A 484 3.52 -12.44 -11.23
C GLY A 484 2.89 -11.15 -11.77
N GLY A 485 1.60 -10.93 -11.49
CA GLY A 485 0.82 -9.80 -12.02
C GLY A 485 0.69 -9.76 -13.55
N ASP A 486 0.85 -10.91 -14.21
CA ASP A 486 0.82 -11.06 -15.67
C ASP A 486 -0.62 -11.12 -16.19
N ALA A 487 -1.03 -10.12 -16.96
CA ALA A 487 -2.37 -10.06 -17.52
C ALA A 487 -2.74 -11.28 -18.38
N ALA A 488 -1.78 -11.92 -19.06
CA ALA A 488 -2.09 -13.13 -19.84
C ALA A 488 -2.56 -14.28 -18.95
N LYS A 489 -1.89 -14.48 -17.81
CA LYS A 489 -2.29 -15.50 -16.83
C LYS A 489 -3.59 -15.13 -16.10
N ILE A 490 -3.78 -13.84 -15.82
CA ILE A 490 -5.03 -13.32 -15.24
C ILE A 490 -6.21 -13.56 -16.19
N ASN A 491 -6.01 -13.34 -17.48
CA ASN A 491 -7.03 -13.57 -18.51
C ASN A 491 -7.43 -15.04 -18.64
N ASP A 492 -6.48 -15.97 -18.45
CA ASP A 492 -6.71 -17.40 -18.57
C ASP A 492 -7.48 -17.99 -17.38
N ASN A 493 -7.28 -17.44 -16.17
CA ASN A 493 -7.93 -17.91 -14.96
C ASN A 493 -8.20 -16.77 -13.96
N PRO A 494 -9.13 -15.85 -14.22
CA PRO A 494 -9.34 -14.69 -13.38
C PRO A 494 -9.96 -15.08 -12.02
N VAL A 495 -9.35 -14.59 -10.94
CA VAL A 495 -9.77 -14.86 -9.55
C VAL A 495 -10.25 -13.55 -8.91
N GLY A 496 -11.51 -13.54 -8.45
CA GLY A 496 -12.12 -12.34 -7.87
C GLY A 496 -13.21 -12.66 -6.85
N THR A 497 -13.71 -11.63 -6.20
CA THR A 497 -14.78 -11.73 -5.17
C THR A 497 -16.18 -11.51 -5.73
N GLY A 498 -16.31 -11.20 -7.02
CA GLY A 498 -17.55 -10.73 -7.64
C GLY A 498 -18.61 -11.82 -7.85
N PRO A 499 -19.76 -11.43 -8.44
CA PRO A 499 -20.96 -12.28 -8.54
C PRO A 499 -20.78 -13.51 -9.43
N TYR A 500 -19.87 -13.45 -10.40
CA TYR A 500 -19.63 -14.51 -11.37
C TYR A 500 -18.15 -14.91 -11.46
N MET A 501 -17.91 -16.08 -12.03
CA MET A 501 -16.61 -16.59 -12.47
C MET A 501 -16.65 -16.77 -13.98
N VAL A 502 -15.50 -16.68 -14.65
CA VAL A 502 -15.40 -17.00 -16.08
C VAL A 502 -15.44 -18.52 -16.26
N GLU A 503 -16.36 -19.01 -17.09
CA GLU A 503 -16.40 -20.40 -17.54
C GLU A 503 -15.56 -20.58 -18.81
N GLU A 504 -15.67 -19.65 -19.77
CA GLU A 504 -14.87 -19.62 -20.99
C GLU A 504 -14.77 -18.21 -21.58
N TRP A 505 -13.67 -17.95 -22.28
CA TRP A 505 -13.52 -16.78 -23.16
C TRP A 505 -13.19 -17.24 -24.58
N VAL A 506 -14.19 -17.16 -25.47
CA VAL A 506 -14.01 -17.41 -26.90
C VAL A 506 -13.60 -16.11 -27.59
N ARG A 507 -12.29 -16.00 -27.87
CA ARG A 507 -11.70 -14.80 -28.49
C ARG A 507 -12.41 -14.44 -29.79
N GLY A 508 -12.73 -13.16 -29.95
CA GLY A 508 -13.49 -12.64 -31.08
C GLY A 508 -15.01 -12.88 -31.08
N ASP A 509 -15.61 -13.59 -30.11
CA ASP A 509 -17.07 -13.80 -30.03
C ASP A 509 -17.71 -13.47 -28.67
N HIS A 510 -17.35 -14.16 -27.57
CA HIS A 510 -18.02 -14.00 -26.27
C HIS A 510 -17.21 -14.46 -25.04
N ILE A 511 -17.65 -14.03 -23.86
CA ILE A 511 -17.29 -14.61 -22.55
C ILE A 511 -18.55 -15.21 -21.92
N THR A 512 -18.45 -16.44 -21.43
CA THR A 512 -19.50 -17.07 -20.62
C THR A 512 -19.11 -17.03 -19.14
N PHE A 513 -20.03 -16.55 -18.32
CA PHE A 513 -19.90 -16.42 -16.89
C PHE A 513 -20.86 -17.36 -16.16
N VAL A 514 -20.41 -17.95 -15.05
CA VAL A 514 -21.20 -18.80 -14.15
C VAL A 514 -21.21 -18.23 -12.73
N PRO A 515 -22.29 -18.42 -11.93
CA PRO A 515 -22.36 -17.85 -10.58
C PRO A 515 -21.20 -18.27 -9.69
N ASN A 516 -20.61 -17.30 -8.98
CA ASN A 516 -19.59 -17.57 -7.98
C ASN A 516 -20.24 -18.16 -6.71
N PRO A 517 -19.94 -19.43 -6.35
CA PRO A 517 -20.50 -20.07 -5.16
C PRO A 517 -20.09 -19.33 -3.87
N ASN A 518 -18.95 -18.63 -3.89
CA ASN A 518 -18.41 -17.87 -2.77
C ASN A 518 -18.87 -16.40 -2.72
N TYR A 519 -19.63 -15.91 -3.71
CA TYR A 519 -20.06 -14.50 -3.72
C TYR A 519 -20.78 -14.10 -2.43
N TRP A 520 -20.32 -13.02 -1.81
CA TRP A 520 -20.77 -12.54 -0.52
C TRP A 520 -22.08 -11.73 -0.59
N GLY A 521 -22.40 -11.17 -1.77
CA GLY A 521 -23.58 -10.35 -2.02
C GLY A 521 -24.80 -11.12 -2.54
N THR A 522 -25.70 -10.40 -3.23
CA THR A 522 -26.90 -10.98 -3.86
C THR A 522 -26.52 -11.94 -4.98
N LYS A 523 -26.76 -13.24 -4.78
CA LYS A 523 -26.44 -14.26 -5.78
C LYS A 523 -27.10 -13.98 -7.15
N PRO A 524 -26.40 -14.24 -8.27
CA PRO A 524 -26.99 -14.18 -9.60
C PRO A 524 -28.30 -14.95 -9.73
N THR A 525 -29.27 -14.35 -10.42
CA THR A 525 -30.57 -14.99 -10.69
C THR A 525 -30.50 -15.96 -11.87
N ASN A 526 -29.63 -15.68 -12.85
CA ASN A 526 -29.42 -16.55 -14.01
C ASN A 526 -28.28 -17.54 -13.73
N SER A 527 -28.40 -18.73 -14.32
CA SER A 527 -27.36 -19.76 -14.27
C SER A 527 -26.15 -19.45 -15.15
N LYS A 528 -26.33 -18.57 -16.15
CA LYS A 528 -25.25 -18.04 -16.99
C LYS A 528 -25.48 -16.57 -17.34
N PHE A 529 -24.40 -15.83 -17.46
CA PHE A 529 -24.35 -14.55 -18.16
C PHE A 529 -23.40 -14.68 -19.35
N ILE A 530 -23.85 -14.37 -20.55
CA ILE A 530 -23.06 -14.47 -21.78
C ILE A 530 -22.87 -13.06 -22.32
N LEU A 531 -21.63 -12.58 -22.28
CA LEU A 531 -21.24 -11.28 -22.80
C LEU A 531 -20.67 -11.46 -24.21
N LYS A 532 -21.44 -11.05 -25.22
CA LYS A 532 -21.05 -11.03 -26.63
C LYS A 532 -20.59 -9.63 -27.05
N TRP A 533 -20.01 -9.52 -28.23
CA TRP A 533 -19.73 -8.22 -28.85
C TRP A 533 -19.99 -8.20 -30.35
N GLY A 534 -20.31 -7.01 -30.85
CA GLY A 534 -20.47 -6.76 -32.27
C GLY A 534 -20.21 -5.28 -32.55
N LYS A 535 -19.32 -4.97 -33.50
CA LYS A 535 -18.87 -3.59 -33.73
C LYS A 535 -19.99 -2.65 -34.20
N GLU A 536 -20.79 -3.11 -35.16
CA GLU A 536 -21.81 -2.28 -35.82
C GLU A 536 -23.11 -2.23 -35.01
N ALA A 537 -23.53 -1.03 -34.60
CA ALA A 537 -24.71 -0.83 -33.75
C ALA A 537 -26.01 -1.38 -34.39
N ALA A 538 -26.15 -1.23 -35.71
CA ALA A 538 -27.29 -1.77 -36.45
C ALA A 538 -27.32 -3.31 -36.44
N ALA A 539 -26.16 -3.97 -36.48
CA ALA A 539 -26.08 -5.43 -36.41
C ALA A 539 -26.49 -5.93 -35.02
N ARG A 540 -26.03 -5.27 -33.94
CA ARG A 540 -26.48 -5.57 -32.56
C ARG A 540 -28.00 -5.42 -32.42
N LEU A 541 -28.59 -4.38 -33.01
CA LEU A 541 -30.05 -4.20 -32.98
C LEU A 541 -30.79 -5.32 -33.72
N LEU A 542 -30.29 -5.77 -34.88
CA LEU A 542 -30.88 -6.91 -35.60
C LEU A 542 -30.79 -8.21 -34.77
N ASP A 543 -29.66 -8.45 -34.10
CA ASP A 543 -29.51 -9.59 -33.20
C ASP A 543 -30.54 -9.55 -32.06
N LEU A 544 -30.75 -8.38 -31.45
CA LEU A 544 -31.76 -8.20 -30.42
C LEU A 544 -33.19 -8.44 -30.95
N GLN A 545 -33.52 -7.90 -32.12
CA GLN A 545 -34.84 -8.07 -32.75
C GLN A 545 -35.12 -9.53 -33.14
N SER A 546 -34.08 -10.28 -33.52
CA SER A 546 -34.19 -11.71 -33.82
C SER A 546 -34.27 -12.60 -32.57
N GLY A 547 -33.97 -12.06 -31.39
CA GLY A 547 -33.93 -12.80 -30.12
C GLY A 547 -32.65 -13.61 -29.93
N ASN A 548 -31.59 -13.33 -30.69
CA ASN A 548 -30.27 -13.95 -30.51
C ASN A 548 -29.55 -13.43 -29.25
N VAL A 549 -29.93 -12.24 -28.78
CA VAL A 549 -29.45 -11.63 -27.53
C VAL A 549 -30.64 -11.03 -26.78
N ASP A 550 -30.53 -10.93 -25.45
CA ASP A 550 -31.54 -10.35 -24.57
C ASP A 550 -31.38 -8.84 -24.39
N GLY A 551 -30.17 -8.31 -24.60
CA GLY A 551 -29.93 -6.88 -24.55
C GLY A 551 -28.67 -6.44 -25.28
N ILE A 552 -28.58 -5.14 -25.57
CA ILE A 552 -27.47 -4.53 -26.31
C ILE A 552 -27.04 -3.19 -25.71
N ALA A 553 -25.73 -2.93 -25.82
CA ALA A 553 -25.13 -1.62 -25.60
C ALA A 553 -25.22 -0.72 -26.84
N GLY A 554 -25.20 0.59 -26.60
CA GLY A 554 -24.91 1.60 -27.62
C GLY A 554 -25.88 1.54 -28.80
N VAL A 555 -27.18 1.65 -28.53
CA VAL A 555 -28.20 1.81 -29.58
C VAL A 555 -27.84 3.04 -30.41
N ALA A 556 -27.90 2.96 -31.75
CA ALA A 556 -27.66 4.12 -32.59
C ALA A 556 -28.78 5.15 -32.38
N THR A 557 -28.44 6.44 -32.32
CA THR A 557 -29.41 7.51 -32.07
C THR A 557 -30.58 7.50 -33.06
N ASP A 558 -30.31 7.21 -34.33
CA ASP A 558 -31.32 7.14 -35.38
C ASP A 558 -32.31 5.97 -35.18
N ASP A 559 -31.92 4.93 -34.43
CA ASP A 559 -32.73 3.74 -34.17
C ASP A 559 -33.56 3.83 -32.88
N TYR A 560 -33.45 4.89 -32.09
CA TYR A 560 -34.21 5.01 -30.83
C TYR A 560 -35.72 4.92 -31.06
N LYS A 561 -36.22 5.54 -32.14
CA LYS A 561 -37.64 5.46 -32.52
C LYS A 561 -38.04 4.07 -32.98
N THR A 562 -37.14 3.36 -33.66
CA THR A 562 -37.33 1.97 -34.09
C THR A 562 -37.49 1.06 -32.88
N VAL A 563 -36.57 1.16 -31.90
CA VAL A 563 -36.64 0.39 -30.65
C VAL A 563 -37.89 0.74 -29.85
N ALA A 564 -38.21 2.03 -29.69
CA ALA A 564 -39.38 2.46 -28.92
C ALA A 564 -40.72 2.05 -29.55
N ALA A 565 -40.76 1.81 -30.86
CA ALA A 565 -41.95 1.35 -31.57
C ALA A 565 -42.11 -0.19 -31.55
N ASP A 566 -41.05 -0.94 -31.25
CA ASP A 566 -41.10 -2.39 -31.15
C ASP A 566 -41.59 -2.83 -29.77
N LYS A 567 -42.80 -3.43 -29.72
CA LYS A 567 -43.42 -3.91 -28.48
C LYS A 567 -42.64 -5.03 -27.77
N ASN A 568 -41.71 -5.68 -28.47
CA ASN A 568 -40.87 -6.73 -27.90
C ASN A 568 -39.59 -6.17 -27.28
N LEU A 569 -39.32 -4.87 -27.42
CA LEU A 569 -38.11 -4.23 -26.93
C LEU A 569 -38.44 -3.13 -25.91
N THR A 570 -37.46 -2.75 -25.10
CA THR A 570 -37.53 -1.59 -24.22
C THR A 570 -36.21 -0.85 -24.30
N LEU A 571 -36.30 0.45 -24.58
CA LEU A 571 -35.15 1.36 -24.62
C LEU A 571 -34.91 1.93 -23.23
N TYR A 572 -33.68 1.82 -22.74
CA TYR A 572 -33.23 2.32 -21.45
C TYR A 572 -32.19 3.42 -21.65
N PRO A 573 -32.59 4.71 -21.53
CA PRO A 573 -31.63 5.81 -21.59
C PRO A 573 -30.66 5.76 -20.39
N ARG A 574 -29.36 5.76 -20.67
CA ARG A 574 -28.33 5.95 -19.65
C ARG A 574 -28.08 7.44 -19.48
N LYS A 575 -28.43 7.93 -18.30
CA LYS A 575 -28.08 9.27 -17.84
C LYS A 575 -26.78 9.20 -17.06
N PHE A 576 -25.77 9.93 -17.50
CA PHE A 576 -24.49 10.06 -16.83
C PHE A 576 -23.96 11.46 -17.10
N ASN A 577 -23.13 11.99 -16.21
CA ASN A 577 -22.63 13.35 -16.36
C ASN A 577 -21.62 13.39 -17.51
N ASN A 578 -21.92 14.19 -18.52
CA ASN A 578 -21.06 14.40 -19.68
C ASN A 578 -21.38 15.76 -20.29
N PHE A 579 -20.53 16.27 -21.15
CA PHE A 579 -20.83 17.49 -21.88
C PHE A 579 -20.05 17.62 -23.19
N LEU A 580 -20.67 18.27 -24.16
CA LEU A 580 -19.98 18.89 -25.30
C LEU A 580 -19.72 20.34 -24.97
N TYR A 581 -18.54 20.84 -25.31
CA TYR A 581 -18.20 22.24 -25.21
C TYR A 581 -17.51 22.76 -26.46
N LEU A 582 -17.68 24.06 -26.69
CA LEU A 582 -16.89 24.87 -27.62
C LEU A 582 -15.81 25.59 -26.80
N GLY A 583 -14.55 25.17 -26.95
CA GLY A 583 -13.40 25.72 -26.22
C GLY A 583 -12.79 26.93 -26.94
N PHE A 584 -12.21 27.84 -26.16
CA PHE A 584 -11.51 29.04 -26.65
C PHE A 584 -10.13 29.14 -26.02
N ASN A 585 -9.09 29.31 -26.85
CA ASN A 585 -7.74 29.53 -26.35
C ASN A 585 -7.47 31.03 -26.15
N ASN A 586 -7.27 31.45 -24.90
CA ASN A 586 -7.07 32.86 -24.55
C ASN A 586 -5.70 33.45 -24.94
N ASN A 587 -4.79 32.65 -25.49
CA ASN A 587 -3.52 33.12 -26.05
C ASN A 587 -3.61 33.40 -27.56
N MET A 588 -4.74 33.07 -28.19
CA MET A 588 -4.92 33.15 -29.64
C MET A 588 -5.97 34.18 -30.02
N LYS A 589 -5.62 35.13 -30.89
CA LYS A 589 -6.58 36.06 -31.48
C LYS A 589 -7.65 35.31 -32.29
N PRO A 590 -8.93 35.76 -32.25
CA PRO A 590 -9.45 36.91 -31.51
C PRO A 590 -9.93 36.59 -30.08
N PHE A 591 -9.64 35.39 -29.57
CA PHE A 591 -10.13 34.90 -28.28
C PHE A 591 -9.23 35.27 -27.10
N ASP A 592 -8.14 35.99 -27.33
CA ASP A 592 -7.40 36.73 -26.30
C ASP A 592 -8.25 37.82 -25.63
N ASN A 593 -9.28 38.31 -26.33
CA ASN A 593 -10.25 39.24 -25.78
C ASN A 593 -11.43 38.51 -25.10
N GLU A 594 -11.59 38.72 -23.80
CA GLU A 594 -12.68 38.13 -23.00
C GLU A 594 -14.09 38.50 -23.49
N VAL A 595 -14.30 39.74 -23.92
CA VAL A 595 -15.61 40.19 -24.44
C VAL A 595 -15.97 39.45 -25.73
N VAL A 596 -14.97 39.09 -26.55
CA VAL A 596 -15.18 38.27 -27.74
C VAL A 596 -15.63 36.86 -27.34
N ARG A 597 -14.99 36.22 -26.35
CA ARG A 597 -15.40 34.89 -25.87
C ARG A 597 -16.83 34.90 -25.30
N GLN A 598 -17.15 35.89 -24.47
CA GLN A 598 -18.51 36.10 -23.93
C GLN A 598 -19.56 36.27 -25.05
N ALA A 599 -19.24 37.06 -26.08
CA ALA A 599 -20.15 37.26 -27.20
C ALA A 599 -20.35 35.97 -28.02
N PHE A 600 -19.29 35.19 -28.25
CA PHE A 600 -19.41 33.88 -28.90
C PHE A 600 -20.28 32.92 -28.09
N ALA A 601 -20.14 32.87 -26.77
CA ALA A 601 -20.99 32.04 -25.90
C ALA A 601 -22.48 32.40 -26.04
N MET A 602 -22.81 33.70 -26.04
CA MET A 602 -24.18 34.20 -26.19
C MET A 602 -24.76 34.02 -27.60
N ALA A 603 -23.92 33.79 -28.60
CA ALA A 603 -24.34 33.61 -29.99
C ALA A 603 -24.86 32.21 -30.31
N ILE A 604 -24.70 31.25 -29.39
CA ILE A 604 -25.05 29.83 -29.61
C ILE A 604 -26.38 29.48 -28.92
N ASP A 605 -27.39 29.16 -29.72
CA ASP A 605 -28.67 28.57 -29.33
C ASP A 605 -28.47 27.07 -29.05
N LYS A 606 -28.18 26.78 -27.79
CA LYS A 606 -27.93 25.42 -27.28
C LYS A 606 -29.19 24.54 -27.36
N GLU A 607 -30.36 25.12 -27.09
CA GLU A 607 -31.65 24.43 -27.13
C GLU A 607 -31.99 23.94 -28.54
N ARG A 608 -31.75 24.78 -29.55
CA ARG A 608 -31.87 24.40 -30.97
C ARG A 608 -30.96 23.22 -31.31
N ILE A 609 -29.70 23.25 -30.88
CA ILE A 609 -28.73 22.18 -31.15
C ILE A 609 -29.22 20.85 -30.55
N VAL A 610 -29.61 20.86 -29.26
CA VAL A 610 -30.11 19.65 -28.58
C VAL A 610 -31.36 19.12 -29.27
N LYS A 611 -32.35 19.98 -29.52
CA LYS A 611 -33.61 19.60 -30.17
C LYS A 611 -33.42 18.95 -31.54
N ASN A 612 -32.46 19.43 -32.33
CA ASN A 612 -32.29 19.00 -33.71
C ASN A 612 -31.35 17.80 -33.89
N PHE A 613 -30.36 17.63 -33.01
CA PHE A 613 -29.26 16.68 -33.23
C PHE A 613 -29.09 15.63 -32.13
N TYR A 614 -29.78 15.75 -31.00
CA TYR A 614 -29.65 14.81 -29.88
C TYR A 614 -30.91 13.96 -29.71
N PRO A 615 -30.77 12.75 -29.15
CA PRO A 615 -31.91 11.93 -28.77
C PRO A 615 -32.74 12.58 -27.65
N ALA A 616 -33.98 12.11 -27.51
CA ALA A 616 -34.83 12.46 -26.38
C ALA A 616 -34.13 12.10 -25.04
N GLY A 617 -34.11 13.06 -24.10
CA GLY A 617 -33.44 12.92 -22.81
C GLY A 617 -32.15 13.72 -22.68
N ALA A 618 -31.51 14.12 -23.80
CA ALA A 618 -30.43 15.10 -23.78
C ALA A 618 -30.95 16.49 -23.39
N VAL A 619 -30.10 17.30 -22.77
CA VAL A 619 -30.46 18.64 -22.29
C VAL A 619 -29.42 19.67 -22.70
N ALA A 620 -29.85 20.92 -22.92
CA ALA A 620 -28.93 22.02 -23.14
C ALA A 620 -28.19 22.34 -21.84
N ALA A 621 -26.86 22.45 -21.92
CA ALA A 621 -26.05 22.73 -20.74
C ALA A 621 -26.19 24.20 -20.32
N THR A 622 -26.54 24.42 -19.05
CA THR A 622 -26.75 25.76 -18.47
C THR A 622 -25.52 26.32 -17.76
N GLN A 623 -24.61 25.45 -17.32
CA GLN A 623 -23.36 25.81 -16.66
C GLN A 623 -22.27 24.78 -16.99
N PHE A 624 -21.06 24.98 -16.45
CA PHE A 624 -19.91 24.10 -16.70
C PHE A 624 -20.14 22.68 -16.16
N VAL A 625 -20.52 22.58 -14.88
CA VAL A 625 -20.74 21.29 -14.22
C VAL A 625 -22.18 20.79 -14.47
N PRO A 626 -22.41 19.52 -14.79
CA PRO A 626 -23.76 18.97 -14.95
C PRO A 626 -24.53 18.83 -13.64
N ALA A 627 -25.87 18.81 -13.72
CA ALA A 627 -26.76 18.75 -12.56
C ALA A 627 -26.62 17.51 -11.66
N GLY A 628 -26.00 16.44 -12.15
CA GLY A 628 -25.77 15.22 -11.38
C GLY A 628 -24.54 15.28 -10.47
N VAL A 629 -23.75 16.35 -10.49
CA VAL A 629 -22.49 16.47 -9.73
C VAL A 629 -22.72 17.32 -8.49
N THR A 630 -22.72 16.68 -7.31
CA THR A 630 -22.93 17.35 -6.02
C THR A 630 -21.91 16.85 -4.99
N PRO A 631 -21.07 17.72 -4.40
CA PRO A 631 -20.96 19.16 -4.64
C PRO A 631 -20.36 19.48 -6.02
N GLY A 632 -20.67 20.66 -6.56
CA GLY A 632 -20.21 21.18 -7.85
C GLY A 632 -21.28 22.03 -8.53
N TYR A 633 -22.42 21.42 -8.87
CA TYR A 633 -23.51 22.10 -9.58
C TYR A 633 -24.19 23.20 -8.76
N SER A 634 -24.32 24.41 -9.34
CA SER A 634 -24.99 25.54 -8.70
C SER A 634 -26.46 25.63 -9.12
N ALA A 635 -27.37 25.10 -8.30
CA ALA A 635 -28.79 25.00 -8.66
C ALA A 635 -29.52 26.34 -8.88
N SER A 636 -29.06 27.42 -8.24
CA SER A 636 -29.62 28.78 -8.38
C SER A 636 -28.99 29.59 -9.53
N TYR A 637 -28.02 29.02 -10.24
CA TYR A 637 -27.26 29.67 -11.30
C TYR A 637 -27.66 29.14 -12.67
N ALA A 638 -27.92 30.04 -13.63
CA ALA A 638 -28.38 29.67 -14.98
C ALA A 638 -27.45 30.14 -16.11
N GLY A 639 -26.31 30.76 -15.76
CA GLY A 639 -25.36 31.31 -16.72
C GLY A 639 -25.94 32.40 -17.64
N PRO A 640 -25.12 32.93 -18.57
CA PRO A 640 -25.58 33.81 -19.63
C PRO A 640 -26.37 33.03 -20.69
N GLY A 641 -27.60 33.49 -20.98
CA GLY A 641 -28.47 32.88 -21.98
C GLY A 641 -28.15 33.28 -23.43
N TYR A 642 -28.86 32.66 -24.37
CA TYR A 642 -28.79 32.96 -25.80
C TYR A 642 -29.33 34.36 -26.12
N ASP A 643 -28.47 35.26 -26.60
CA ASP A 643 -28.84 36.60 -27.08
C ASP A 643 -27.94 37.03 -28.25
N PRO A 644 -28.29 36.66 -29.49
CA PRO A 644 -27.45 36.93 -30.66
C PRO A 644 -27.38 38.42 -31.01
N LYS A 645 -28.35 39.23 -30.58
CA LYS A 645 -28.34 40.69 -30.81
C LYS A 645 -27.32 41.35 -29.90
N LYS A 646 -27.34 41.01 -28.62
CA LYS A 646 -26.35 41.49 -27.65
C LYS A 646 -24.95 40.99 -27.99
N ALA A 647 -24.80 39.71 -28.37
CA ALA A 647 -23.54 39.16 -28.84
C ALA A 647 -22.93 39.99 -29.98
N LYS A 648 -23.74 40.30 -31.02
CA LYS A 648 -23.28 41.14 -32.13
C LYS A 648 -22.86 42.53 -31.68
N GLN A 649 -23.62 43.16 -30.77
CA GLN A 649 -23.29 44.48 -30.24
C GLN A 649 -21.96 44.44 -29.46
N MET A 650 -21.76 43.44 -28.60
CA MET A 650 -20.52 43.24 -27.85
C MET A 650 -19.30 43.08 -28.76
N LEU A 651 -19.45 42.36 -29.88
CA LEU A 651 -18.38 42.21 -30.88
C LEU A 651 -18.04 43.53 -31.59
N VAL A 652 -19.06 44.34 -31.91
CA VAL A 652 -18.83 45.69 -32.48
C VAL A 652 -18.09 46.57 -31.47
N ASP A 653 -18.54 46.59 -30.22
CA ASP A 653 -17.95 47.41 -29.16
C ASP A 653 -16.51 46.97 -28.82
N ALA A 654 -16.23 45.66 -28.93
CA ALA A 654 -14.90 45.08 -28.76
C ALA A 654 -13.97 45.27 -29.98
N GLY A 655 -14.44 45.89 -31.06
CA GLY A 655 -13.65 46.12 -32.28
C GLY A 655 -13.36 44.85 -33.08
N PHE A 656 -14.23 43.85 -33.02
CA PHE A 656 -14.08 42.59 -33.76
C PHE A 656 -14.07 42.81 -35.29
N ASP A 657 -13.07 42.27 -35.98
CA ASP A 657 -13.05 42.28 -37.44
C ASP A 657 -13.98 41.20 -38.02
N PHE A 658 -15.18 41.60 -38.45
CA PHE A 658 -16.16 40.70 -39.09
C PHE A 658 -15.72 40.16 -40.46
N LYS A 659 -14.63 40.67 -41.05
CA LYS A 659 -14.06 40.14 -42.30
C LYS A 659 -13.10 38.96 -42.06
N GLN A 660 -12.61 38.79 -40.84
CA GLN A 660 -11.70 37.72 -40.51
C GLN A 660 -12.41 36.35 -40.60
N GLU A 661 -11.66 35.33 -41.04
CA GLU A 661 -12.12 33.94 -40.98
C GLU A 661 -11.76 33.35 -39.61
N VAL A 662 -12.73 32.72 -38.95
CA VAL A 662 -12.52 32.03 -37.66
C VAL A 662 -12.60 30.53 -37.88
N LEU A 663 -11.52 29.79 -37.60
CA LEU A 663 -11.51 28.34 -37.74
C LEU A 663 -12.28 27.67 -36.59
N LEU A 664 -13.28 26.84 -36.92
CA LEU A 664 -13.99 25.95 -36.01
C LEU A 664 -13.43 24.54 -36.17
N SER A 665 -12.56 24.13 -35.25
CA SER A 665 -11.85 22.85 -35.33
C SER A 665 -12.65 21.75 -34.64
N TYR A 666 -12.72 20.55 -35.21
CA TYR A 666 -13.39 19.40 -34.59
C TYR A 666 -12.93 18.08 -35.21
N ALA A 667 -13.23 16.97 -34.56
CA ALA A 667 -13.01 15.63 -35.10
C ALA A 667 -14.33 14.89 -35.35
N GLU A 668 -14.37 14.08 -36.41
CA GLU A 668 -15.55 13.25 -36.77
C GLU A 668 -15.58 11.97 -35.91
N ARG A 669 -15.85 12.12 -34.62
CA ARG A 669 -15.95 11.01 -33.66
C ARG A 669 -17.27 11.08 -32.89
N THR A 670 -18.17 10.14 -33.16
CA THR A 670 -19.45 10.02 -32.44
C THR A 670 -19.22 9.68 -30.97
N ARG A 671 -19.81 10.49 -30.09
CA ARG A 671 -19.81 10.30 -28.64
C ARG A 671 -21.20 10.58 -28.08
N PRO A 672 -21.55 10.10 -26.88
CA PRO A 672 -22.84 10.40 -26.27
C PRO A 672 -23.10 11.91 -26.15
N TYR A 673 -22.06 12.68 -25.82
CA TYR A 673 -22.09 14.14 -25.81
C TYR A 673 -21.94 14.79 -27.19
N PHE A 674 -21.47 14.08 -28.23
CA PHE A 674 -21.27 14.63 -29.58
C PHE A 674 -21.79 13.66 -30.66
N PRO A 675 -23.11 13.45 -30.76
CA PRO A 675 -23.68 12.35 -31.54
C PRO A 675 -23.59 12.58 -33.06
N GLN A 676 -23.61 13.84 -33.52
CA GLN A 676 -23.59 14.20 -34.93
C GLN A 676 -22.57 15.33 -35.21
N PRO A 677 -21.25 15.04 -35.13
CA PRO A 677 -20.19 16.06 -35.12
C PRO A 677 -20.28 17.08 -36.26
N SER A 678 -20.28 16.60 -37.51
CA SER A 678 -20.37 17.46 -38.70
C SER A 678 -21.63 18.33 -38.74
N LYS A 679 -22.80 17.78 -38.37
CA LYS A 679 -24.07 18.53 -38.43
C LYS A 679 -24.14 19.60 -37.35
N ILE A 680 -23.64 19.31 -36.15
CA ILE A 680 -23.57 20.28 -35.05
C ILE A 680 -22.58 21.40 -35.42
N ALA A 681 -21.43 21.08 -36.02
CA ALA A 681 -20.47 22.10 -36.49
C ALA A 681 -21.06 23.01 -37.58
N GLN A 682 -21.83 22.45 -38.52
CA GLN A 682 -22.57 23.21 -39.54
C GLN A 682 -23.65 24.11 -38.93
N ASP A 683 -24.37 23.65 -37.91
CA ASP A 683 -25.37 24.46 -37.24
C ASP A 683 -24.72 25.63 -36.49
N VAL A 684 -23.65 25.40 -35.73
CA VAL A 684 -22.87 26.46 -35.08
C VAL A 684 -22.29 27.45 -36.09
N GLN A 685 -21.74 26.98 -37.21
CA GLN A 685 -21.30 27.86 -38.31
C GLN A 685 -22.46 28.73 -38.82
N ALA A 686 -23.65 28.17 -39.02
CA ALA A 686 -24.82 28.91 -39.48
C ALA A 686 -25.31 29.96 -38.47
N GLN A 687 -25.26 29.63 -37.18
CA GLN A 687 -25.60 30.57 -36.10
C GLN A 687 -24.62 31.74 -36.02
N LEU A 688 -23.30 31.47 -36.09
CA LEU A 688 -22.26 32.51 -36.15
C LEU A 688 -22.40 33.39 -37.40
N LYS A 689 -22.72 32.79 -38.55
CA LYS A 689 -22.98 33.52 -39.80
C LYS A 689 -24.18 34.48 -39.68
N ALA A 690 -25.21 34.12 -38.92
CA ALA A 690 -26.40 34.96 -38.73
C ALA A 690 -26.08 36.29 -38.01
N ILE A 691 -25.01 36.34 -37.22
CA ILE A 691 -24.52 37.58 -36.59
C ILE A 691 -23.37 38.26 -37.36
N GLY A 692 -22.95 37.69 -38.50
CA GLY A 692 -21.97 38.26 -39.42
C GLY A 692 -20.56 37.68 -39.31
N ILE A 693 -20.34 36.63 -38.52
CA ILE A 693 -19.02 36.00 -38.34
C ILE A 693 -18.80 34.95 -39.44
N ASN A 694 -17.66 35.02 -40.12
CA ASN A 694 -17.26 34.01 -41.10
C ASN A 694 -16.51 32.86 -40.42
N ALA A 695 -17.24 31.86 -39.93
CA ALA A 695 -16.64 30.65 -39.37
C ALA A 695 -16.34 29.62 -40.47
N LYS A 696 -15.12 29.06 -40.51
CA LYS A 696 -14.74 27.96 -41.40
C LYS A 696 -14.65 26.66 -40.61
N ILE A 697 -15.32 25.63 -41.09
CA ILE A 697 -15.27 24.29 -40.48
C ILE A 697 -13.94 23.62 -40.83
N GLY A 698 -13.20 23.17 -39.82
CA GLY A 698 -11.94 22.44 -39.94
C GLY A 698 -12.06 21.05 -39.29
N MET A 699 -12.49 20.06 -40.07
CA MET A 699 -12.51 18.67 -39.62
C MET A 699 -11.09 18.11 -39.62
N GLU A 700 -10.71 17.46 -38.52
CA GLU A 700 -9.41 16.84 -38.32
C GLU A 700 -9.55 15.36 -37.91
N GLU A 701 -8.51 14.57 -38.16
CA GLU A 701 -8.43 13.20 -37.70
C GLU A 701 -8.12 13.18 -36.18
N TRP A 702 -8.75 12.29 -35.41
CA TRP A 702 -8.73 12.31 -33.94
C TRP A 702 -7.32 12.17 -33.33
N ALA A 703 -6.48 11.28 -33.87
CA ALA A 703 -5.15 11.03 -33.33
C ALA A 703 -4.22 12.25 -33.49
N ALA A 704 -4.42 13.08 -34.51
CA ALA A 704 -3.74 14.37 -34.65
C ALA A 704 -4.44 15.50 -33.86
N TYR A 705 -5.77 15.47 -33.81
CA TYR A 705 -6.60 16.54 -33.24
C TYR A 705 -6.40 16.72 -31.73
N LEU A 706 -6.52 15.64 -30.95
CA LEU A 706 -6.47 15.74 -29.48
C LEU A 706 -5.12 16.26 -28.97
N PRO A 707 -3.95 15.76 -29.45
CA PRO A 707 -2.66 16.33 -29.08
C PRO A 707 -2.54 17.82 -29.44
N ALA A 708 -3.01 18.23 -30.62
CA ALA A 708 -2.95 19.62 -31.06
C ALA A 708 -3.83 20.55 -30.21
N VAL A 709 -5.02 20.10 -29.81
CA VAL A 709 -5.87 20.80 -28.84
C VAL A 709 -5.17 20.94 -27.50
N ARG A 710 -4.62 19.84 -26.95
CA ARG A 710 -3.91 19.85 -25.66
C ARG A 710 -2.65 20.73 -25.66
N ALA A 711 -1.98 20.82 -26.81
CA ALA A 711 -0.82 21.69 -27.02
C ALA A 711 -1.18 23.17 -27.17
N GLY A 712 -2.48 23.52 -27.25
CA GLY A 712 -2.94 24.89 -27.39
C GLY A 712 -2.85 25.43 -28.82
N GLU A 713 -2.85 24.56 -29.83
CA GLU A 713 -2.70 24.96 -31.24
C GLU A 713 -4.01 25.30 -31.94
N ARG A 714 -5.15 25.23 -31.24
CA ARG A 714 -6.48 25.51 -31.79
C ARG A 714 -7.14 26.66 -31.03
N ALA A 715 -7.57 27.68 -31.77
CA ALA A 715 -8.16 28.89 -31.20
C ALA A 715 -9.61 28.68 -30.76
N MET A 716 -10.41 27.98 -31.57
CA MET A 716 -11.80 27.59 -31.29
C MET A 716 -12.05 26.15 -31.76
N TYR A 717 -12.58 25.32 -30.88
CA TYR A 717 -12.66 23.87 -31.14
C TYR A 717 -13.75 23.16 -30.35
N PHE A 718 -14.27 22.03 -30.85
CA PHE A 718 -15.19 21.16 -30.11
C PHE A 718 -14.45 20.06 -29.35
N LEU A 719 -14.74 19.91 -28.08
CA LEU A 719 -14.34 18.72 -27.33
C LEU A 719 -15.41 18.42 -26.27
N GLY A 720 -15.26 17.34 -25.55
CA GLY A 720 -16.19 16.98 -24.50
C GLY A 720 -15.61 15.95 -23.57
N TRP A 721 -16.37 15.68 -22.52
CA TRP A 721 -15.98 14.79 -21.44
C TRP A 721 -17.14 13.91 -21.03
N SER A 722 -16.82 12.76 -20.48
CA SER A 722 -17.73 11.88 -19.76
C SER A 722 -17.10 11.66 -18.40
N GLU A 723 -17.87 11.91 -17.35
CA GLU A 723 -17.37 11.82 -15.99
C GLU A 723 -16.87 10.42 -15.66
N ASP A 724 -15.71 10.34 -15.01
CA ASP A 724 -15.16 9.09 -14.50
C ASP A 724 -15.76 8.74 -13.13
N TYR A 725 -15.87 9.72 -12.22
CA TYR A 725 -16.44 9.55 -10.88
C TYR A 725 -17.25 10.78 -10.44
N PRO A 726 -18.31 10.62 -9.62
CA PRO A 726 -19.29 11.68 -9.30
C PRO A 726 -18.79 12.67 -8.25
N ASP A 727 -17.72 13.39 -8.55
CA ASP A 727 -17.23 14.48 -7.69
C ASP A 727 -16.72 15.65 -8.55
N ALA A 728 -16.91 16.86 -8.04
CA ALA A 728 -16.46 18.10 -8.65
C ALA A 728 -14.98 18.10 -9.07
N THR A 729 -14.10 17.37 -8.40
CA THR A 729 -12.68 17.26 -8.78
C THR A 729 -12.48 16.64 -10.18
N ASN A 730 -13.35 15.72 -10.63
CA ASN A 730 -13.29 15.19 -12.01
C ASN A 730 -13.64 16.24 -13.08
N TRP A 731 -14.19 17.38 -12.66
CA TRP A 731 -14.58 18.49 -13.54
C TRP A 731 -13.63 19.67 -13.43
N TYR A 732 -13.39 20.17 -12.22
CA TYR A 732 -12.59 21.38 -12.05
C TYR A 732 -11.09 21.12 -12.22
N ASP A 733 -10.58 20.04 -11.64
CA ASP A 733 -9.14 19.77 -11.64
C ASP A 733 -8.67 19.36 -13.03
N VAL A 734 -9.51 18.61 -13.75
CA VAL A 734 -9.23 18.15 -15.12
C VAL A 734 -9.19 19.30 -16.12
N PHE A 735 -10.01 20.34 -15.97
CA PHE A 735 -10.16 21.37 -17.01
C PHE A 735 -9.59 22.73 -16.65
N LEU A 736 -9.60 23.13 -15.38
CA LEU A 736 -9.39 24.52 -14.97
C LEU A 736 -8.11 24.74 -14.15
N MET A 737 -7.39 23.68 -13.80
CA MET A 737 -6.12 23.75 -13.03
C MET A 737 -4.87 23.80 -13.91
N GLY A 738 -5.01 24.03 -15.22
CA GLY A 738 -3.87 24.19 -16.14
C GLY A 738 -3.24 22.90 -16.67
N SER A 739 -3.95 21.77 -16.54
CA SER A 739 -3.57 20.45 -17.08
C SER A 739 -3.45 20.39 -18.61
N SER A 740 -4.07 21.34 -19.32
CA SER A 740 -4.09 21.44 -20.79
C SER A 740 -3.83 22.87 -21.22
N LYS A 741 -3.00 23.07 -22.27
CA LYS A 741 -2.80 24.38 -22.90
C LYS A 741 -3.94 24.76 -23.86
N GLY A 742 -4.94 23.89 -24.00
CA GLY A 742 -6.08 24.10 -24.89
C GLY A 742 -6.94 25.33 -24.55
N PHE A 743 -6.87 25.86 -23.33
CA PHE A 743 -7.54 27.11 -22.95
C PHE A 743 -6.60 28.33 -22.91
N GLY A 744 -5.30 28.12 -23.15
CA GLY A 744 -4.26 29.14 -23.02
C GLY A 744 -3.74 29.28 -21.59
N GLU A 745 -3.43 30.50 -21.13
CA GLU A 745 -2.98 30.75 -19.77
C GLU A 745 -4.11 30.52 -18.76
N PRO A 746 -3.87 29.82 -17.64
CA PRO A 746 -4.90 29.57 -16.65
C PRO A 746 -5.26 30.83 -15.84
N TRP A 747 -6.52 30.92 -15.43
CA TRP A 747 -7.05 32.03 -14.63
C TRP A 747 -6.83 31.80 -13.14
N LYS A 748 -6.05 32.67 -12.49
CA LYS A 748 -5.71 32.52 -11.07
C LYS A 748 -6.92 32.60 -10.14
N ASP A 749 -7.88 33.47 -10.44
CA ASP A 749 -9.13 33.61 -9.69
C ASP A 749 -10.07 32.41 -9.83
N ILE A 750 -9.95 31.61 -10.90
CA ILE A 750 -10.58 30.29 -11.03
C ILE A 750 -9.79 29.24 -10.22
N MET A 751 -8.46 29.19 -10.38
CA MET A 751 -7.64 28.16 -9.74
C MET A 751 -7.62 28.24 -8.21
N ASP A 752 -7.54 29.44 -7.65
CA ASP A 752 -7.44 29.65 -6.20
C ASP A 752 -8.62 29.02 -5.41
N PRO A 753 -9.91 29.27 -5.76
CA PRO A 753 -11.03 28.62 -5.09
C PRO A 753 -11.12 27.11 -5.34
N ILE A 754 -10.69 26.60 -6.50
CA ILE A 754 -10.61 25.14 -6.75
C ILE A 754 -9.59 24.51 -5.79
N ALA A 755 -8.38 25.09 -5.71
CA ALA A 755 -7.32 24.64 -4.81
C ALA A 755 -7.70 24.74 -3.32
N GLN A 756 -8.56 25.70 -2.96
CA GLN A 756 -9.13 25.77 -1.61
C GLN A 756 -10.17 24.67 -1.38
N ALA A 757 -11.06 24.42 -2.35
CA ALA A 757 -12.10 23.40 -2.24
C ALA A 757 -11.51 21.99 -2.15
N ALA A 758 -10.41 21.73 -2.86
CA ALA A 758 -9.68 20.46 -2.80
C ALA A 758 -9.14 20.14 -1.39
N LYS A 759 -8.95 21.15 -0.52
CA LYS A 759 -8.44 21.00 0.85
C LYS A 759 -9.52 20.79 1.91
N LEU A 760 -10.79 20.72 1.52
CA LEU A 760 -11.92 20.64 2.45
C LEU A 760 -12.62 19.30 2.31
N SER A 761 -12.96 18.67 3.43
CA SER A 761 -13.78 17.46 3.47
C SER A 761 -15.29 17.74 3.49
N ASP A 762 -15.72 18.92 3.95
CA ASP A 762 -17.13 19.30 4.03
C ASP A 762 -17.72 19.67 2.65
N PRO A 763 -18.69 18.91 2.11
CA PRO A 763 -19.29 19.18 0.81
C PRO A 763 -20.00 20.54 0.75
N VAL A 764 -20.53 21.07 1.86
CA VAL A 764 -21.20 22.38 1.88
C VAL A 764 -20.19 23.52 1.74
N ALA A 765 -19.05 23.42 2.43
CA ALA A 765 -17.97 24.39 2.29
C ALA A 765 -17.37 24.37 0.87
N ARG A 766 -17.18 23.18 0.29
CA ARG A 766 -16.75 23.00 -1.10
C ARG A 766 -17.73 23.64 -2.09
N GLN A 767 -19.03 23.40 -1.94
CA GLN A 767 -20.05 23.95 -2.84
C GLN A 767 -20.00 25.48 -2.95
N LYS A 768 -19.77 26.20 -1.84
CA LYS A 768 -19.67 27.68 -1.87
C LYS A 768 -18.51 28.17 -2.74
N LEU A 769 -17.39 27.46 -2.73
CA LEU A 769 -16.24 27.76 -3.58
C LEU A 769 -16.57 27.44 -5.04
N TYR A 770 -17.22 26.29 -5.29
CA TYR A 770 -17.65 25.90 -6.64
C TYR A 770 -18.71 26.84 -7.24
N ASP A 771 -19.59 27.43 -6.44
CA ASP A 771 -20.51 28.48 -6.89
C ASP A 771 -19.74 29.71 -7.42
N THR A 772 -18.62 30.07 -6.77
CA THR A 772 -17.74 31.15 -7.22
C THR A 772 -17.04 30.75 -8.53
N VAL A 773 -16.53 29.52 -8.61
CA VAL A 773 -15.88 28.99 -9.82
C VAL A 773 -16.84 28.99 -11.01
N ASN A 774 -18.08 28.51 -10.84
CA ASN A 774 -19.06 28.45 -11.91
C ASN A 774 -19.38 29.85 -12.47
N ALA A 775 -19.49 30.87 -11.61
CA ALA A 775 -19.68 32.25 -12.05
C ALA A 775 -18.46 32.80 -12.82
N LEU A 776 -17.24 32.48 -12.39
CA LEU A 776 -16.01 32.89 -13.06
C LEU A 776 -15.80 32.18 -14.40
N VAL A 777 -16.18 30.91 -14.52
CA VAL A 777 -16.13 30.18 -15.80
C VAL A 777 -17.02 30.86 -16.84
N ASP A 778 -18.22 31.29 -16.48
CA ASP A 778 -19.11 32.00 -17.40
C ASP A 778 -18.69 33.47 -17.64
N GLN A 779 -17.91 34.07 -16.74
CA GLN A 779 -17.28 35.37 -16.97
C GLN A 779 -16.12 35.26 -17.96
N HIS A 780 -15.14 34.40 -17.67
CA HIS A 780 -13.92 34.27 -18.46
C HIS A 780 -14.13 33.47 -19.75
N VAL A 781 -15.14 32.61 -19.78
CA VAL A 781 -15.51 31.74 -20.91
C VAL A 781 -14.28 31.00 -21.47
N PRO A 782 -13.60 30.15 -20.69
CA PRO A 782 -12.63 29.20 -21.25
C PRO A 782 -13.32 28.30 -22.28
N MET A 783 -14.59 28.02 -22.06
CA MET A 783 -15.44 27.24 -22.94
C MET A 783 -16.90 27.64 -22.80
N THR A 784 -17.70 27.30 -23.81
CA THR A 784 -19.16 27.30 -23.74
C THR A 784 -19.65 25.86 -23.76
N THR A 785 -20.23 25.39 -22.66
CA THR A 785 -20.89 24.08 -22.61
C THR A 785 -22.18 24.13 -23.43
N ILE A 786 -22.45 23.10 -24.23
CA ILE A 786 -23.55 23.10 -25.21
C ILE A 786 -24.63 22.12 -24.81
N ALA A 787 -24.27 20.86 -24.57
CA ALA A 787 -25.23 19.81 -24.34
C ALA A 787 -24.70 18.77 -23.35
N ASN A 788 -25.57 18.26 -22.50
CA ASN A 788 -25.38 16.99 -21.81
C ASN A 788 -26.13 15.92 -22.60
N GLY A 789 -25.37 15.01 -23.19
CA GLY A 789 -25.87 13.97 -24.07
C GLY A 789 -26.33 12.72 -23.34
N VAL A 790 -26.96 11.81 -24.09
CA VAL A 790 -27.54 10.56 -23.58
C VAL A 790 -27.16 9.42 -24.52
N THR A 791 -26.79 8.28 -23.94
CA THR A 791 -26.72 6.99 -24.66
C THR A 791 -27.87 6.11 -24.20
N ALA A 792 -28.14 5.01 -24.90
CA ALA A 792 -29.17 4.07 -24.50
C ALA A 792 -28.74 2.63 -24.71
N LEU A 793 -29.23 1.78 -23.83
CA LEU A 793 -29.25 0.34 -23.96
C LEU A 793 -30.64 -0.08 -24.42
N ALA A 794 -30.76 -1.25 -25.04
CA ALA A 794 -32.05 -1.85 -25.31
C ALA A 794 -32.08 -3.29 -24.84
N PHE A 795 -33.22 -3.73 -24.31
CA PHE A 795 -33.44 -5.10 -23.88
C PHE A 795 -34.73 -5.65 -24.48
N ASN A 796 -34.82 -6.97 -24.60
CA ASN A 796 -36.08 -7.64 -24.82
C ASN A 796 -37.04 -7.30 -23.66
N SER A 797 -38.28 -6.94 -23.96
CA SER A 797 -39.27 -6.49 -22.97
C SER A 797 -39.66 -7.57 -21.96
N LYS A 798 -39.25 -8.83 -22.19
CA LYS A 798 -39.41 -9.95 -21.25
C LYS A 798 -38.29 -10.04 -20.21
N VAL A 799 -37.19 -9.30 -20.36
CA VAL A 799 -36.13 -9.25 -19.33
C VAL A 799 -36.67 -8.46 -18.14
N GLY A 800 -36.75 -9.12 -16.98
CA GLY A 800 -37.22 -8.50 -15.75
C GLY A 800 -36.08 -7.80 -15.01
N ASN A 801 -36.44 -6.88 -14.10
CA ASN A 801 -35.53 -6.20 -13.18
C ASN A 801 -34.37 -5.42 -13.84
N VAL A 802 -34.53 -4.89 -15.05
CA VAL A 802 -33.48 -4.10 -15.70
C VAL A 802 -33.28 -2.75 -14.99
N VAL A 803 -32.09 -2.52 -14.45
CA VAL A 803 -31.65 -1.25 -13.86
C VAL A 803 -30.36 -0.79 -14.55
N ILE A 804 -30.43 0.37 -15.20
CA ILE A 804 -29.31 0.99 -15.91
C ILE A 804 -28.84 2.22 -15.12
N GLY A 805 -27.58 2.24 -14.73
CA GLY A 805 -26.96 3.32 -13.98
C GLY A 805 -25.90 4.09 -14.76
N PRO A 806 -25.39 5.20 -14.20
CA PRO A 806 -24.28 5.94 -14.79
C PRO A 806 -22.98 5.11 -14.83
N TYR A 807 -22.71 4.33 -13.76
CA TYR A 807 -21.44 3.60 -13.59
C TYR A 807 -21.57 2.08 -13.66
N ASN A 808 -22.78 1.53 -13.51
CA ASN A 808 -23.01 0.08 -13.48
C ASN A 808 -24.44 -0.33 -13.84
N GLU A 809 -24.57 -1.61 -14.18
CA GLU A 809 -25.81 -2.33 -14.47
C GLU A 809 -26.01 -3.49 -13.50
N ASN A 810 -27.25 -3.83 -13.19
CA ASN A 810 -27.58 -4.93 -12.28
C ASN A 810 -27.72 -6.30 -12.98
N TYR A 811 -26.79 -6.67 -13.89
CA TYR A 811 -26.89 -7.89 -14.69
C TYR A 811 -27.15 -9.18 -13.86
N GLN A 812 -26.60 -9.27 -12.65
CA GLN A 812 -26.84 -10.38 -11.72
C GLN A 812 -28.28 -10.52 -11.23
N GLU A 813 -29.06 -9.44 -11.23
CA GLU A 813 -30.44 -9.38 -10.71
C GLU A 813 -31.50 -9.39 -11.84
N MET A 814 -31.07 -9.23 -13.09
CA MET A 814 -31.94 -9.31 -14.26
C MET A 814 -32.48 -10.73 -14.42
N THR A 815 -33.74 -10.87 -14.83
CA THR A 815 -34.38 -12.19 -14.97
C THR A 815 -34.71 -12.51 -16.42
N THR A 816 -34.42 -13.74 -16.83
CA THR A 816 -34.73 -14.26 -18.16
C THR A 816 -35.55 -15.54 -18.05
N ALA A 817 -36.37 -15.83 -19.07
CA ALA A 817 -37.16 -17.07 -19.10
C ALA A 817 -36.31 -18.33 -19.33
N THR A 818 -35.13 -18.17 -19.93
CA THR A 818 -34.18 -19.24 -20.25
C THR A 818 -33.28 -19.58 -19.07
N GLY A 819 -33.19 -18.71 -18.05
CA GLY A 819 -32.19 -18.80 -16.99
C GLY A 819 -30.77 -18.46 -17.45
N GLN A 820 -30.64 -17.80 -18.60
CA GLN A 820 -29.39 -17.33 -19.20
C GLN A 820 -29.61 -15.92 -19.75
N LEU A 821 -28.79 -14.96 -19.32
CA LEU A 821 -28.80 -13.61 -19.87
C LEU A 821 -27.73 -13.48 -20.95
N VAL A 822 -28.10 -13.10 -22.17
CA VAL A 822 -27.17 -12.85 -23.28
C VAL A 822 -27.16 -11.35 -23.60
N TYR A 823 -26.03 -10.69 -23.42
CA TYR A 823 -25.88 -9.25 -23.66
C TYR A 823 -24.79 -8.96 -24.69
N SER A 824 -25.02 -8.04 -25.62
CA SER A 824 -24.05 -7.65 -26.65
C SER A 824 -23.52 -6.23 -26.46
N GLN A 825 -22.21 -6.08 -26.31
CA GLN A 825 -21.53 -4.78 -26.27
C GLN A 825 -20.80 -4.45 -27.59
N ASP A 826 -20.15 -3.29 -27.65
CA ASP A 826 -19.55 -2.75 -28.87
C ASP A 826 -18.12 -3.26 -29.17
N GLY A 827 -17.48 -3.95 -28.22
CA GLY A 827 -16.15 -4.52 -28.40
C GLY A 827 -15.82 -5.71 -27.49
N GLU A 828 -14.81 -6.48 -27.89
CA GLU A 828 -14.18 -7.50 -27.05
C GLU A 828 -13.40 -6.81 -25.91
N PRO A 829 -13.46 -7.33 -24.67
CA PRO A 829 -12.55 -6.90 -23.60
C PRO A 829 -11.08 -7.01 -24.04
N VAL A 830 -10.29 -5.97 -23.79
CA VAL A 830 -8.84 -6.01 -24.10
C VAL A 830 -8.13 -6.95 -23.12
N SER A 831 -8.49 -6.86 -21.84
CA SER A 831 -7.96 -7.67 -20.75
C SER A 831 -8.99 -7.79 -19.62
N LEU A 832 -8.77 -8.75 -18.72
CA LEU A 832 -9.46 -8.90 -17.44
C LEU A 832 -8.56 -8.50 -16.26
N ASP A 833 -7.36 -7.97 -16.52
CA ASP A 833 -6.56 -7.26 -15.53
C ASP A 833 -7.00 -5.79 -15.42
N CYS A 834 -8.18 -5.61 -14.83
CA CYS A 834 -9.00 -4.39 -14.93
C CYS A 834 -8.31 -3.12 -14.42
N ALA A 835 -7.36 -3.28 -13.49
CA ALA A 835 -6.58 -2.17 -12.95
C ALA A 835 -5.78 -1.42 -14.02
N ASP A 836 -5.45 -2.10 -15.13
CA ASP A 836 -4.63 -1.57 -16.21
C ASP A 836 -5.46 -1.19 -17.46
N GLU A 837 -6.80 -1.28 -17.38
CA GLU A 837 -7.71 -1.02 -18.50
C GLU A 837 -8.49 0.28 -18.31
N THR A 838 -8.78 0.94 -19.43
CA THR A 838 -9.51 2.23 -19.47
C THR A 838 -10.74 2.21 -20.38
N ASP A 839 -11.01 1.09 -21.05
CA ASP A 839 -12.13 0.96 -21.96
C ASP A 839 -13.35 0.33 -21.29
N GLY A 840 -14.55 0.73 -21.72
CA GLY A 840 -15.80 0.25 -21.14
C GLY A 840 -16.10 -1.23 -21.41
N SER A 841 -15.58 -1.82 -22.51
CA SER A 841 -15.82 -3.22 -22.84
C SER A 841 -15.12 -4.15 -21.85
N SER A 842 -13.89 -3.82 -21.45
CA SER A 842 -13.16 -4.50 -20.38
C SER A 842 -13.82 -4.28 -19.02
N ILE A 843 -14.14 -3.03 -18.67
CA ILE A 843 -14.74 -2.70 -17.37
C ILE A 843 -16.10 -3.40 -17.14
N ASN A 844 -16.95 -3.53 -18.16
CA ASN A 844 -18.22 -4.25 -18.03
C ASN A 844 -18.02 -5.74 -17.70
N ALA A 845 -17.03 -6.39 -18.32
CA ALA A 845 -16.68 -7.78 -18.04
C ALA A 845 -16.11 -7.94 -16.63
N CYS A 846 -15.20 -7.04 -16.26
CA CYS A 846 -14.57 -6.98 -14.94
C CYS A 846 -15.56 -6.84 -13.79
N GLN A 847 -16.60 -6.02 -13.95
CA GLN A 847 -17.67 -5.85 -12.95
C GLN A 847 -18.41 -7.15 -12.60
N GLN A 848 -18.28 -8.20 -13.41
CA GLN A 848 -18.87 -9.50 -13.12
C GLN A 848 -17.95 -10.38 -12.24
N ILE A 849 -16.65 -10.11 -12.25
CA ILE A 849 -15.62 -10.98 -11.65
C ILE A 849 -15.07 -10.39 -10.34
N PHE A 850 -14.92 -9.07 -10.28
CA PHE A 850 -14.22 -8.40 -9.18
C PHE A 850 -15.16 -7.46 -8.42
N ASP A 851 -14.82 -7.19 -7.16
CA ASP A 851 -15.37 -6.07 -6.39
C ASP A 851 -14.26 -5.08 -6.00
N THR A 852 -14.71 -3.91 -5.61
CA THR A 852 -13.92 -2.78 -5.11
C THR A 852 -14.24 -2.54 -3.63
N LEU A 853 -13.49 -1.67 -2.94
CA LEU A 853 -13.75 -1.37 -1.52
C LEU A 853 -15.14 -0.77 -1.28
N TYR A 854 -15.57 0.12 -2.17
CA TYR A 854 -16.91 0.71 -2.24
C TYR A 854 -17.50 0.50 -3.63
N SER A 855 -18.81 0.64 -3.79
CA SER A 855 -19.46 0.55 -5.11
C SER A 855 -20.53 1.63 -5.27
N PHE A 856 -21.03 1.80 -6.48
CA PHE A 856 -22.23 2.61 -6.72
C PHE A 856 -23.48 1.75 -6.60
N LYS A 857 -24.50 2.25 -5.90
CA LYS A 857 -25.81 1.62 -5.91
C LYS A 857 -26.37 1.62 -7.33
N PHE A 858 -26.79 0.44 -7.81
CA PHE A 858 -27.33 0.27 -9.16
C PHE A 858 -28.35 1.34 -9.53
N GLY A 859 -28.19 1.90 -10.73
CA GLY A 859 -29.07 2.96 -11.25
C GLY A 859 -28.75 4.37 -10.73
N THR A 860 -27.75 4.54 -9.87
CA THR A 860 -27.46 5.82 -9.20
C THR A 860 -25.96 6.14 -9.18
N ALA A 861 -25.64 7.38 -8.81
CA ALA A 861 -24.28 7.83 -8.49
C ALA A 861 -23.97 7.77 -6.98
N ILE A 862 -24.83 7.11 -6.19
CA ILE A 862 -24.71 7.07 -4.73
C ILE A 862 -23.77 5.94 -4.33
N LEU A 863 -22.72 6.29 -3.59
CA LEU A 863 -21.77 5.34 -3.00
C LEU A 863 -22.45 4.46 -1.95
N GLN A 864 -22.05 3.19 -1.91
CA GLN A 864 -22.41 2.22 -0.87
C GLN A 864 -21.20 1.35 -0.51
N PRO A 865 -21.11 0.86 0.74
CA PRO A 865 -20.08 -0.10 1.14
C PRO A 865 -20.08 -1.37 0.26
N ALA A 866 -18.90 -1.82 -0.16
CA ALA A 866 -18.72 -3.08 -0.90
C ALA A 866 -17.79 -4.00 -0.10
N LEU A 867 -16.55 -4.28 -0.52
CA LEU A 867 -15.62 -5.13 0.26
C LEU A 867 -15.25 -4.50 1.62
N ALA A 868 -15.26 -3.17 1.71
CA ALA A 868 -15.20 -2.47 2.99
C ALA A 868 -16.62 -2.31 3.58
N GLU A 869 -16.79 -2.60 4.86
CA GLU A 869 -18.00 -2.25 5.62
C GLU A 869 -18.09 -0.74 5.84
N LYS A 870 -16.94 -0.10 6.03
CA LYS A 870 -16.83 1.34 6.26
C LYS A 870 -15.43 1.84 5.92
N CYS A 871 -15.35 3.00 5.30
CA CYS A 871 -14.14 3.81 5.23
C CYS A 871 -14.39 5.17 5.88
N THR A 872 -13.45 5.64 6.72
CA THR A 872 -13.55 6.90 7.45
C THR A 872 -12.34 7.77 7.12
N GLY A 873 -12.58 8.97 6.59
CA GLY A 873 -11.55 9.99 6.39
C GLY A 873 -11.32 10.81 7.66
N ASN A 874 -10.11 11.30 7.89
CA ASN A 874 -9.85 12.35 8.87
C ASN A 874 -10.46 13.71 8.40
N ALA A 875 -10.42 14.72 9.26
CA ALA A 875 -11.05 16.01 8.98
C ALA A 875 -10.45 16.71 7.73
N GLU A 876 -9.18 16.47 7.48
CA GLU A 876 -8.40 17.03 6.37
C GLU A 876 -8.46 16.17 5.09
N ALA A 877 -9.12 15.01 5.10
CA ALA A 877 -9.13 14.03 4.01
C ALA A 877 -7.72 13.59 3.53
N THR A 878 -6.73 13.63 4.42
CA THR A 878 -5.35 13.16 4.18
C THR A 878 -5.12 11.73 4.68
N GLU A 879 -6.01 11.20 5.52
CA GLU A 879 -5.96 9.81 5.98
C GLU A 879 -7.33 9.17 5.82
N TRP A 880 -7.37 7.94 5.30
CA TRP A 880 -8.58 7.12 5.16
C TRP A 880 -8.35 5.75 5.76
N THR A 881 -9.17 5.36 6.73
CA THR A 881 -9.15 4.02 7.34
C THR A 881 -10.38 3.23 6.90
N CYS A 882 -10.14 2.10 6.26
CA CYS A 882 -11.15 1.19 5.73
C CYS A 882 -11.17 -0.11 6.53
N THR A 883 -12.35 -0.50 7.02
CA THR A 883 -12.59 -1.80 7.66
C THR A 883 -13.26 -2.74 6.66
N LEU A 884 -12.62 -3.86 6.36
CA LEU A 884 -13.05 -4.91 5.45
C LEU A 884 -14.12 -5.81 6.07
N ARG A 885 -14.94 -6.41 5.21
CA ARG A 885 -15.90 -7.45 5.59
C ARG A 885 -15.16 -8.72 5.98
N ALA A 886 -15.45 -9.23 7.17
CA ALA A 886 -14.94 -10.52 7.61
C ALA A 886 -15.53 -11.67 6.79
N GLY A 887 -14.69 -12.65 6.43
CA GLY A 887 -15.12 -13.91 5.82
C GLY A 887 -15.55 -13.84 4.35
N VAL A 888 -15.29 -12.72 3.66
CA VAL A 888 -15.39 -12.67 2.20
C VAL A 888 -14.34 -13.60 1.59
N LYS A 889 -14.71 -14.32 0.53
CA LYS A 889 -13.83 -15.24 -0.17
C LYS A 889 -13.74 -14.90 -1.65
N PHE A 890 -12.56 -15.13 -2.21
CA PHE A 890 -12.35 -15.18 -3.64
C PHE A 890 -12.91 -16.47 -4.25
N SER A 891 -13.02 -16.51 -5.58
CA SER A 891 -13.48 -17.67 -6.33
C SER A 891 -12.60 -18.93 -6.19
N ASN A 892 -11.36 -18.78 -5.72
CA ASN A 892 -10.41 -19.86 -5.43
C ASN A 892 -10.39 -20.30 -3.95
N ASP A 893 -11.41 -19.91 -3.17
CA ASP A 893 -11.57 -20.16 -1.73
C ASP A 893 -10.60 -19.41 -0.78
N ALA A 894 -9.66 -18.62 -1.31
CA ALA A 894 -8.85 -17.71 -0.50
C ALA A 894 -9.75 -16.71 0.24
N THR A 895 -9.37 -16.37 1.47
CA THR A 895 -10.14 -15.42 2.31
C THR A 895 -9.54 -14.04 2.14
N LEU A 896 -10.40 -13.05 1.88
CA LEU A 896 -10.01 -11.65 1.76
C LEU A 896 -9.40 -11.14 3.06
N ASP A 897 -8.25 -10.49 2.96
CA ASP A 897 -7.61 -9.72 4.03
C ASP A 897 -7.09 -8.35 3.53
N SER A 898 -6.53 -7.56 4.44
CA SER A 898 -5.98 -6.23 4.14
C SER A 898 -4.75 -6.25 3.23
N ASN A 899 -3.98 -7.35 3.20
CA ASN A 899 -2.83 -7.49 2.31
C ASN A 899 -3.27 -7.58 0.85
N ASP A 900 -4.41 -8.19 0.56
CA ASP A 900 -5.00 -8.23 -0.79
C ASP A 900 -5.23 -6.82 -1.34
N VAL A 901 -5.76 -5.94 -0.50
CA VAL A 901 -6.03 -4.53 -0.85
C VAL A 901 -4.72 -3.79 -1.09
N VAL A 902 -3.77 -3.90 -0.15
CA VAL A 902 -2.46 -3.24 -0.27
C VAL A 902 -1.71 -3.73 -1.50
N ALA A 903 -1.65 -5.04 -1.73
CA ALA A 903 -0.97 -5.61 -2.89
C ALA A 903 -1.60 -5.16 -4.22
N SER A 904 -2.94 -5.18 -4.29
CA SER A 904 -3.69 -4.74 -5.47
C SER A 904 -3.40 -3.28 -5.81
N TYR A 905 -3.29 -2.40 -4.80
CA TYR A 905 -3.08 -0.98 -5.01
C TYR A 905 -1.59 -0.63 -5.18
N ALA A 906 -0.71 -1.33 -4.47
CA ALA A 906 0.74 -1.16 -4.55
C ALA A 906 1.28 -1.46 -5.94
N ARG A 907 0.79 -2.49 -6.64
CA ARG A 907 1.20 -2.78 -8.02
C ARG A 907 0.85 -1.65 -8.99
N MET A 908 -0.26 -0.94 -8.75
CA MET A 908 -0.66 0.24 -9.54
C MET A 908 0.20 1.46 -9.22
N TRP A 909 0.68 1.56 -7.98
CA TRP A 909 1.39 2.72 -7.46
C TRP A 909 2.91 2.70 -7.68
N ASP A 910 3.56 1.60 -7.31
CA ASP A 910 5.02 1.49 -7.24
C ASP A 910 5.60 0.82 -8.49
N PHE A 911 6.43 1.57 -9.21
CA PHE A 911 7.10 1.12 -10.44
C PHE A 911 8.16 0.04 -10.21
N ASN A 912 8.65 -0.11 -8.98
CA ASN A 912 9.56 -1.19 -8.61
C ASN A 912 8.83 -2.44 -8.11
N ASN A 913 7.50 -2.42 -8.01
CA ASN A 913 6.74 -3.56 -7.52
C ASN A 913 6.84 -4.73 -8.51
N GLU A 914 7.25 -5.90 -8.03
CA GLU A 914 7.44 -7.11 -8.85
C GLU A 914 6.15 -7.60 -9.52
N LEU A 915 4.98 -7.20 -9.00
CA LEU A 915 3.66 -7.53 -9.53
C LEU A 915 3.15 -6.48 -10.54
N ARG A 916 3.95 -5.45 -10.86
CA ARG A 916 3.63 -4.42 -11.86
C ARG A 916 3.97 -4.89 -13.27
N LYS A 917 3.39 -6.01 -13.71
CA LYS A 917 3.52 -6.45 -15.11
C LYS A 917 2.35 -5.94 -15.96
N GLY A 918 1.11 -6.20 -15.53
CA GLY A 918 -0.09 -5.67 -16.18
C GLY A 918 -0.29 -6.20 -17.60
N ASN A 919 -1.20 -5.57 -18.33
CA ASN A 919 -1.33 -5.73 -19.79
C ASN A 919 -0.38 -4.76 -20.51
N THR A 920 -0.42 -3.49 -20.11
CA THR A 920 0.49 -2.41 -20.51
C THR A 920 1.48 -2.02 -19.41
N GLY A 921 1.13 -2.26 -18.14
CA GLY A 921 1.90 -1.86 -16.96
C GLY A 921 1.83 -0.36 -16.64
N VAL A 922 0.93 0.38 -17.29
CA VAL A 922 0.81 1.84 -17.13
C VAL A 922 -0.09 2.20 -15.94
N TYR A 923 -1.20 1.48 -15.76
CA TYR A 923 -2.24 1.76 -14.76
C TYR A 923 -2.71 3.21 -14.83
N GLN A 924 -3.18 3.61 -16.02
CA GLN A 924 -3.45 5.01 -16.36
C GLN A 924 -4.38 5.71 -15.36
N TYR A 925 -5.42 5.03 -14.87
CA TYR A 925 -6.34 5.62 -13.89
C TYR A 925 -5.67 5.91 -12.54
N TRP A 926 -4.64 5.15 -12.15
CA TRP A 926 -3.85 5.50 -10.97
C TRP A 926 -3.17 6.86 -11.15
N LEU A 927 -2.50 7.06 -12.28
CA LEU A 927 -1.79 8.30 -12.61
C LEU A 927 -2.76 9.49 -12.78
N ASP A 928 -3.92 9.24 -13.38
CA ASP A 928 -4.92 10.29 -13.57
C ASP A 928 -5.55 10.75 -12.24
N PHE A 929 -5.72 9.83 -11.27
CA PHE A 929 -6.47 10.14 -10.05
C PHE A 929 -5.60 10.44 -8.83
N PHE A 930 -4.39 9.89 -8.77
CA PHE A 930 -3.45 10.07 -7.67
C PHE A 930 -2.19 10.83 -8.08
N GLY A 931 -2.16 11.43 -9.27
CA GLY A 931 -1.10 12.34 -9.72
C GLY A 931 -0.19 11.72 -10.78
N PRO A 932 0.44 12.57 -11.61
CA PRO A 932 1.08 12.17 -12.87
C PRO A 932 2.34 11.31 -12.70
N LYS A 933 2.77 11.02 -11.46
CA LYS A 933 3.91 10.17 -11.16
C LYS A 933 3.54 9.10 -10.13
N GLY A 934 3.84 7.84 -10.45
CA GLY A 934 3.83 6.74 -9.49
C GLY A 934 5.08 6.75 -8.60
N LEU A 935 5.05 5.99 -7.51
CA LEU A 935 6.21 5.79 -6.66
C LEU A 935 7.32 5.08 -7.48
N ASN A 936 8.56 5.53 -7.32
CA ASN A 936 9.74 5.00 -8.02
C ASN A 936 9.65 5.05 -9.57
N GLN A 937 8.75 5.86 -10.14
CA GLN A 937 8.65 5.97 -11.59
C GLN A 937 9.96 6.54 -12.17
N PRO A 938 10.58 5.88 -13.17
CA PRO A 938 11.77 6.40 -13.82
C PRO A 938 11.56 7.81 -14.39
N ALA A 939 12.62 8.62 -14.37
CA ALA A 939 12.64 9.87 -15.12
C ALA A 939 12.54 9.56 -16.62
N GLU A 940 11.69 10.31 -17.33
CA GLU A 940 11.50 10.20 -18.79
C GLU A 940 12.68 10.78 -19.57
#